data_AF-A0A9Q9BI83-F1
#
_entry.id   AF-A0A9Q9BI83-F1
#
_cell.length_a   1.000
_cell.length_b   1.000
_cell.length_c   1.000
_cell.angle_alpha   90.00
_cell.angle_beta   90.00
_cell.angle_gamma   90.00
#
_symmetry.space_group_name_H-M   'P 1'
#
loop_
_entity.id
_entity.type
_entity.pdbx_description
1 polymer ?
#
loop_
_entity_poly.entity_id
_entity_poly.type
_entity_poly.pdbx_seq_one_letter_code
_entity_poly.pdbx_strand_id
1 'polypeptide(L)'
;MRFPITNADKPGLRNAQIGAIYAVASYATLNSKDAAVIVMPTGSGKTTVVMMAPYLLKKNKVLIVTPSAMVRNQIANDYAYLRTLKYVGVFSKQTNAPIIYEAKHLYSTDYNENILRADVVIATHQVALSISESQIRQNFDYIIIDEAHHVPAPTWQRIIKNMIDIPSLLVTATPFRLDKKEIKGKTVYNYPLSRAYKDGIFGEIMFNPIEEGPEKDKRIALEAERILFNDRESGYDHFLMIRTDTKDKAKKLEELYKDVTKLKLERIDSTMSTKTVEKTIKLLKEKKLDGIICVDMLGEGFDFPNLKIAAIHEPHKSLASTLQFIGRFARTNAEKIGTAKFIAMNDDNLKIENNKLYSSDAAWQDMIISMSEEKIEGDLEVNEILSQFTKPENKDELISLNNIRPNCHAKVYKVSNFNIYGDFPEELKVGENIYRSKEMNSILGISQISSTPLWLDGDSVLNNEFGLYIVHYQPNTKLMFIYSQNKTEAVYELIAESFAEHYDKIPRDEMNRVLAEFSDYEFFNTGMQNRYSESGESYRIYAGSNTASSIDETTGKMLSAGHAFCKVKKDGSTSTIGYSSGSKFWSSSYLNIPEYIKWCDLFGEKISNNKLKVKTNTNYDKLPIPVRILEYETDILFCFLDRKAFISPCTIVYRENLDAKALITDITLKVIEVNKNKIKFGVQLFDVTEVLTCDVTGKYNSEKEEFICKNGKEEYSLAEYFSNNPLSFKTTDDTVYYGQEVLKGNLELEKYDQNRICSFNWDDMNVDTSLECGIGINGMISIQDGLRNYLKQELKFSHIIFDHGTGEIADFITFEENGDFIYVEMYHCKAMKGKTFNSSVDDVYEVTQQAIKSSIWVSSKAMLLKKINDRVLGAKNDKFLRGEFRTLKEILQSSKLLQVKVYVVQPAISKSVEIPDKISTILSAGTSFIKNTGKIQELLIIGSE
;
A
#
# COMPACT_ATOMS: atom_id res chain seq x y z
N MET A 1 -19.58 41.75 -34.72
CA MET A 1 -18.78 40.53 -34.95
C MET A 1 -19.57 39.60 -35.86
N ARG A 2 -18.92 38.89 -36.79
CA ARG A 2 -19.53 37.83 -37.62
C ARG A 2 -18.83 36.50 -37.31
N PHE A 3 -19.50 35.38 -37.61
CA PHE A 3 -18.94 34.03 -37.46
C PHE A 3 -18.91 33.32 -38.81
N PRO A 4 -18.13 33.81 -39.79
CA PRO A 4 -18.01 33.14 -41.08
C PRO A 4 -17.37 31.77 -40.90
N ILE A 5 -17.95 30.73 -41.48
CA ILE A 5 -17.41 29.36 -41.43
C ILE A 5 -16.46 29.18 -42.61
N THR A 6 -15.29 28.57 -42.36
CA THR A 6 -14.33 28.28 -43.43
C THR A 6 -14.93 27.30 -44.44
N ASN A 7 -14.68 27.53 -45.73
CA ASN A 7 -14.98 26.59 -46.80
C ASN A 7 -13.81 26.58 -47.82
N ALA A 8 -13.89 25.75 -48.86
CA ALA A 8 -12.80 25.58 -49.83
C ALA A 8 -12.38 26.90 -50.52
N ASP A 9 -13.31 27.83 -50.71
CA ASP A 9 -13.10 29.04 -51.51
C ASP A 9 -12.93 30.33 -50.67
N LYS A 10 -13.29 30.31 -49.37
CA LYS A 10 -13.28 31.50 -48.50
C LYS A 10 -12.69 31.19 -47.13
N PRO A 11 -11.74 32.02 -46.65
CA PRO A 11 -11.23 31.90 -45.30
C PRO A 11 -12.34 32.22 -44.30
N GLY A 12 -12.39 31.44 -43.21
CA GLY A 12 -13.35 31.59 -42.14
C GLY A 12 -12.89 30.90 -40.86
N LEU A 13 -13.78 30.84 -39.87
CA LEU A 13 -13.59 30.09 -38.64
C LEU A 13 -13.76 28.60 -38.89
N ARG A 14 -12.92 27.80 -38.23
CA ARG A 14 -13.03 26.34 -38.18
C ARG A 14 -14.04 25.92 -37.11
N ASN A 15 -14.60 24.73 -37.25
CA ASN A 15 -15.51 24.14 -36.26
C ASN A 15 -14.91 24.15 -34.84
N ALA A 16 -13.61 23.85 -34.72
CA ALA A 16 -12.88 23.90 -33.46
C ALA A 16 -12.99 25.26 -32.76
N GLN A 17 -12.88 26.37 -33.51
CA GLN A 17 -12.94 27.73 -32.98
C GLN A 17 -14.38 28.14 -32.64
N ILE A 18 -15.34 27.74 -33.48
CA ILE A 18 -16.77 28.03 -33.29
C ILE A 18 -17.29 27.35 -32.03
N GLY A 19 -17.07 26.03 -31.91
CA GLY A 19 -17.50 25.26 -30.73
C GLY A 19 -16.88 25.79 -29.45
N ALA A 20 -15.59 26.12 -29.46
CA ALA A 20 -14.88 26.71 -28.32
C ALA A 20 -15.52 28.03 -27.85
N ILE A 21 -15.78 28.96 -28.77
CA ILE A 21 -16.36 30.27 -28.45
C ILE A 21 -17.79 30.16 -27.93
N TYR A 22 -18.62 29.28 -28.51
CA TYR A 22 -19.97 29.03 -27.99
C TYR A 22 -19.96 28.36 -26.62
N ALA A 23 -19.05 27.42 -26.38
CA ALA A 23 -18.90 26.78 -25.07
C ALA A 23 -18.49 27.79 -23.98
N VAL A 24 -17.55 28.68 -24.30
CA VAL A 24 -17.17 29.79 -23.40
C VAL A 24 -18.35 30.71 -23.12
N ALA A 25 -19.11 31.11 -24.15
CA ALA A 25 -20.30 31.94 -23.96
C ALA A 25 -21.30 31.28 -23.03
N SER A 26 -21.65 30.02 -23.32
CA SER A 26 -22.60 29.22 -22.53
C SER A 26 -22.16 29.12 -21.07
N TYR A 27 -20.91 28.72 -20.83
CA TYR A 27 -20.37 28.59 -19.47
C TYR A 27 -20.36 29.92 -18.71
N ALA A 28 -19.93 31.01 -19.36
CA ALA A 28 -19.85 32.33 -18.73
C ALA A 28 -21.22 32.88 -18.31
N THR A 29 -22.32 32.44 -18.93
CA THR A 29 -23.68 32.82 -18.52
C THR A 29 -24.16 32.12 -17.26
N LEU A 30 -23.59 30.97 -16.91
CA LEU A 30 -23.94 30.19 -15.71
C LEU A 30 -22.98 30.45 -14.56
N ASN A 31 -21.67 30.51 -14.84
CA ASN A 31 -20.61 30.61 -13.85
C ASN A 31 -19.69 31.79 -14.17
N SER A 32 -20.09 33.00 -13.76
CA SER A 32 -19.50 34.26 -14.21
C SER A 32 -18.13 34.60 -13.60
N LYS A 33 -17.66 33.83 -12.60
CA LYS A 33 -16.38 34.04 -11.90
C LYS A 33 -15.39 32.88 -12.04
N ASP A 34 -15.84 31.72 -12.51
CA ASP A 34 -15.01 30.52 -12.53
C ASP A 34 -14.07 30.45 -13.74
N ALA A 35 -13.00 29.68 -13.59
CA ALA A 35 -12.05 29.36 -14.64
C ALA A 35 -12.66 28.39 -15.67
N ALA A 36 -12.75 28.82 -16.93
CA ALA A 36 -13.13 27.97 -18.07
C ALA A 36 -11.87 27.41 -18.75
N VAL A 37 -11.81 26.10 -18.95
CA VAL A 37 -10.68 25.43 -19.62
C VAL A 37 -11.12 24.95 -21.00
N ILE A 38 -10.35 25.31 -22.03
CA ILE A 38 -10.51 24.83 -23.40
C ILE A 38 -9.29 24.00 -23.80
N VAL A 39 -9.54 22.79 -24.27
CA VAL A 39 -8.54 21.89 -24.82
C VAL A 39 -8.69 21.83 -26.34
N MET A 40 -7.67 22.29 -27.05
CA MET A 40 -7.67 22.40 -28.51
C MET A 40 -6.28 22.06 -29.08
N PRO A 41 -6.14 21.09 -29.99
CA PRO A 41 -4.86 20.68 -30.57
C PRO A 41 -4.05 21.86 -31.14
N THR A 42 -2.73 21.71 -31.25
CA THR A 42 -1.89 22.70 -31.94
C THR A 42 -2.36 22.87 -33.40
N GLY A 43 -2.27 24.09 -33.92
CA GLY A 43 -2.75 24.41 -35.28
C GLY A 43 -4.27 24.62 -35.42
N SER A 44 -5.11 24.21 -34.45
CA SER A 44 -6.58 24.37 -34.51
C SER A 44 -7.10 25.81 -34.40
N GLY A 45 -6.23 26.76 -34.06
CA GLY A 45 -6.56 28.20 -34.01
C GLY A 45 -6.89 28.74 -32.61
N LYS A 46 -6.24 28.21 -31.56
CA LYS A 46 -6.33 28.70 -30.17
C LYS A 46 -6.20 30.22 -30.05
N THR A 47 -5.22 30.83 -30.71
CA THR A 47 -4.98 32.28 -30.67
C THR A 47 -6.19 33.08 -31.19
N THR A 48 -6.92 32.55 -32.17
CA THR A 48 -8.17 33.16 -32.65
C THR A 48 -9.23 33.17 -31.55
N VAL A 49 -9.37 32.07 -30.80
CA VAL A 49 -10.30 31.98 -29.65
C VAL A 49 -9.90 32.96 -28.54
N VAL A 50 -8.61 33.03 -28.20
CA VAL A 50 -8.06 34.00 -27.22
C VAL A 50 -8.40 35.44 -27.60
N MET A 51 -8.29 35.81 -28.88
CA MET A 51 -8.62 37.16 -29.33
C MET A 51 -10.13 37.40 -29.45
N MET A 52 -10.95 36.38 -29.70
CA MET A 52 -12.39 36.53 -29.87
C MET A 52 -13.16 36.56 -28.54
N ALA A 53 -12.74 35.78 -27.55
CA ALA A 53 -13.45 35.62 -26.28
C ALA A 53 -13.75 36.95 -25.57
N PRO A 54 -12.80 37.91 -25.45
CA PRO A 54 -13.08 39.21 -24.82
C PRO A 54 -14.23 39.99 -25.47
N TYR A 55 -14.29 40.03 -26.79
CA TYR A 55 -15.34 40.75 -27.50
C TYR A 55 -16.71 40.09 -27.34
N LEU A 56 -16.74 38.76 -27.37
CA LEU A 56 -17.98 38.00 -27.19
C LEU A 56 -18.55 38.21 -25.79
N LEU A 57 -17.69 38.15 -24.78
CA LEU A 57 -18.04 38.32 -23.37
C LEU A 57 -18.13 39.80 -22.94
N LYS A 58 -17.92 40.74 -23.87
CA LYS A 58 -17.93 42.20 -23.65
C LYS A 58 -17.01 42.65 -22.50
N LYS A 59 -15.78 42.13 -22.49
CA LYS A 59 -14.73 42.46 -21.51
C LYS A 59 -13.95 43.68 -21.96
N ASN A 60 -13.69 44.60 -21.03
CA ASN A 60 -13.07 45.90 -21.32
C ASN A 60 -11.57 45.91 -21.02
N LYS A 61 -11.11 45.14 -20.01
CA LYS A 61 -9.73 45.18 -19.54
C LYS A 61 -9.16 43.79 -19.34
N VAL A 62 -8.42 43.33 -20.33
CA VAL A 62 -7.97 41.92 -20.41
C VAL A 62 -6.48 41.79 -20.12
N LEU A 63 -6.12 40.83 -19.27
CA LEU A 63 -4.75 40.38 -19.12
C LEU A 63 -4.55 39.03 -19.85
N ILE A 64 -3.69 39.00 -20.86
CA ILE A 64 -3.29 37.76 -21.55
C ILE A 64 -1.91 37.35 -21.04
N VAL A 65 -1.83 36.16 -20.46
CA VAL A 65 -0.62 35.57 -19.91
C VAL A 65 -0.10 34.50 -20.85
N THR A 66 1.18 34.57 -21.18
CA THR A 66 1.85 33.69 -22.15
C THR A 66 3.11 33.05 -21.54
N PRO A 67 3.55 31.88 -22.03
CA PRO A 67 4.71 31.19 -21.46
C PRO A 67 6.03 31.88 -21.79
N SER A 68 6.17 32.47 -22.99
CA SER A 68 7.43 33.03 -23.48
C SER A 68 7.26 34.40 -24.13
N ALA A 69 8.36 35.16 -24.18
CA ALA A 69 8.40 36.47 -24.82
C ALA A 69 8.07 36.40 -26.33
N MET A 70 8.37 35.27 -26.97
CA MET A 70 8.09 35.06 -28.39
C MET A 70 6.60 34.90 -28.66
N VAL A 71 5.89 34.10 -27.85
CA VAL A 71 4.42 33.98 -27.93
C VAL A 71 3.75 35.32 -27.63
N ARG A 72 4.19 36.01 -26.57
CA ARG A 72 3.71 37.36 -26.22
C ARG A 72 3.79 38.31 -27.42
N ASN A 73 4.94 38.36 -28.09
CA ASN A 73 5.17 39.23 -29.24
C ASN A 73 4.26 38.86 -30.43
N GLN A 74 4.10 37.57 -30.72
CA GLN A 74 3.23 37.09 -31.79
C GLN A 74 1.76 37.50 -31.57
N ILE A 75 1.23 37.26 -30.37
CA ILE A 75 -0.15 37.63 -30.03
C ILE A 75 -0.31 39.15 -30.04
N ALA A 76 0.63 39.91 -29.46
CA ALA A 76 0.56 41.37 -29.46
C ALA A 76 0.54 41.96 -30.87
N ASN A 77 1.40 41.46 -31.77
CA ASN A 77 1.45 41.93 -33.15
C ASN A 77 0.21 41.54 -33.96
N ASP A 78 -0.37 40.36 -33.77
CA ASP A 78 -1.62 40.00 -34.45
C ASP A 78 -2.79 40.84 -33.93
N TYR A 79 -2.95 40.92 -32.60
CA TYR A 79 -4.07 41.57 -31.94
C TYR A 79 -4.09 43.09 -32.18
N ALA A 80 -2.92 43.75 -32.19
CA ALA A 80 -2.79 45.19 -32.43
C ALA A 80 -3.32 45.64 -33.80
N TYR A 81 -3.44 44.72 -34.77
CA TYR A 81 -4.01 45.01 -36.09
C TYR A 81 -5.24 44.15 -36.42
N LEU A 82 -5.64 43.26 -35.50
CA LEU A 82 -6.66 42.22 -35.70
C LEU A 82 -6.41 41.43 -37.01
N ARG A 83 -5.16 41.09 -37.33
CA ARG A 83 -4.80 40.56 -38.67
C ARG A 83 -5.57 39.28 -38.96
N THR A 84 -5.52 38.33 -38.04
CA THR A 84 -6.20 37.04 -38.18
C THR A 84 -7.72 37.23 -38.21
N LEU A 85 -8.30 38.00 -37.28
CA LEU A 85 -9.76 38.18 -37.19
C LEU A 85 -10.36 38.94 -38.39
N LYS A 86 -9.60 39.85 -39.00
CA LYS A 86 -9.99 40.52 -40.24
C LYS A 86 -9.80 39.61 -41.46
N TYR A 87 -8.73 38.82 -41.50
CA TYR A 87 -8.46 37.87 -42.58
C TYR A 87 -9.56 36.80 -42.69
N VAL A 88 -9.96 36.20 -41.57
CA VAL A 88 -11.04 35.20 -41.54
C VAL A 88 -12.44 35.82 -41.64
N GLY A 89 -12.58 37.15 -41.66
CA GLY A 89 -13.86 37.84 -41.83
C GLY A 89 -14.75 37.95 -40.58
N VAL A 90 -14.21 37.67 -39.38
CA VAL A 90 -14.91 37.91 -38.10
C VAL A 90 -15.19 39.40 -37.90
N PHE A 91 -14.23 40.22 -38.30
CA PHE A 91 -14.33 41.67 -38.34
C PHE A 91 -14.18 42.20 -39.77
N SER A 92 -14.87 43.31 -40.06
CA SER A 92 -14.66 44.02 -41.33
C SER A 92 -13.26 44.66 -41.34
N LYS A 93 -12.69 44.90 -42.53
CA LYS A 93 -11.38 45.55 -42.67
C LYS A 93 -11.32 46.93 -42.00
N GLN A 94 -12.45 47.62 -41.90
CA GLN A 94 -12.63 48.96 -41.30
C GLN A 94 -12.75 48.95 -39.77
N THR A 95 -12.84 47.78 -39.14
CA THR A 95 -12.99 47.69 -37.69
C THR A 95 -11.73 48.21 -36.98
N ASN A 96 -11.92 49.08 -35.98
CA ASN A 96 -10.83 49.58 -35.16
C ASN A 96 -10.21 48.46 -34.32
N ALA A 97 -8.88 48.47 -34.22
CA ALA A 97 -8.13 47.54 -33.39
C ALA A 97 -8.11 48.03 -31.93
N PRO A 98 -7.98 47.13 -30.94
CA PRO A 98 -7.86 47.51 -29.54
C PRO A 98 -6.50 48.15 -29.26
N ILE A 99 -6.41 48.94 -28.20
CA ILE A 99 -5.16 49.47 -27.69
C ILE A 99 -4.43 48.34 -26.94
N ILE A 100 -3.31 47.89 -27.48
CA ILE A 100 -2.49 46.81 -26.91
C ILE A 100 -1.31 47.40 -26.14
N TYR A 101 -1.04 46.87 -24.95
CA TYR A 101 0.24 47.07 -24.26
C TYR A 101 1.00 45.74 -24.14
N GLU A 102 2.14 45.65 -24.82
CA GLU A 102 3.08 44.52 -24.69
C GLU A 102 3.97 44.75 -23.45
N ALA A 103 3.65 44.10 -22.33
CA ALA A 103 4.38 44.26 -21.08
C ALA A 103 5.71 43.49 -21.11
N LYS A 104 6.82 44.22 -21.30
CA LYS A 104 8.18 43.66 -21.45
C LYS A 104 8.98 43.58 -20.15
N HIS A 105 8.61 44.38 -19.17
CA HIS A 105 9.33 44.53 -17.91
C HIS A 105 8.42 44.20 -16.73
N LEU A 106 9.01 43.87 -15.59
CA LEU A 106 8.26 43.73 -14.34
C LEU A 106 7.52 45.04 -14.04
N TYR A 107 6.34 44.91 -13.44
CA TYR A 107 5.50 46.05 -13.10
C TYR A 107 6.23 47.04 -12.18
N SER A 108 6.15 48.31 -12.52
CA SER A 108 6.49 49.47 -11.70
C SER A 108 5.43 50.55 -11.92
N THR A 109 5.36 51.54 -11.03
CA THR A 109 4.40 52.64 -11.11
C THR A 109 4.54 53.47 -12.39
N ASP A 110 5.72 53.47 -13.01
CA ASP A 110 5.99 54.20 -14.27
C ASP A 110 5.18 53.65 -15.45
N TYR A 111 4.75 52.38 -15.38
CA TYR A 111 3.96 51.73 -16.43
C TYR A 111 2.45 51.82 -16.19
N ASN A 112 2.00 52.50 -15.13
CA ASN A 112 0.57 52.62 -14.80
C ASN A 112 -0.24 53.25 -15.93
N GLU A 113 0.23 54.35 -16.51
CA GLU A 113 -0.48 55.01 -17.61
C GLU A 113 -0.60 54.09 -18.83
N ASN A 114 0.45 53.33 -19.16
CA ASN A 114 0.42 52.37 -20.25
C ASN A 114 -0.61 51.27 -20.01
N ILE A 115 -0.63 50.71 -18.80
CA ILE A 115 -1.59 49.68 -18.41
C ILE A 115 -3.01 50.25 -18.43
N LEU A 116 -3.26 51.41 -17.82
CA LEU A 116 -4.58 52.03 -17.74
C LEU A 116 -5.15 52.42 -19.11
N ARG A 117 -4.30 52.87 -20.04
CA ARG A 117 -4.72 53.25 -21.40
C ARG A 117 -5.01 52.06 -22.33
N ALA A 118 -4.43 50.90 -22.08
CA ALA A 118 -4.59 49.72 -22.95
C ALA A 118 -5.90 48.98 -22.68
N ASP A 119 -6.57 48.49 -23.72
CA ASP A 119 -7.72 47.59 -23.58
C ASP A 119 -7.25 46.16 -23.22
N VAL A 120 -6.10 45.77 -23.79
CA VAL A 120 -5.50 44.44 -23.58
C VAL A 120 -4.03 44.59 -23.21
N VAL A 121 -3.65 43.99 -22.09
CA VAL A 121 -2.26 43.85 -21.64
C VAL A 121 -1.82 42.42 -21.90
N ILE A 122 -0.67 42.25 -22.56
CA ILE A 122 -0.12 40.94 -22.88
C ILE A 122 1.24 40.82 -22.21
N ALA A 123 1.40 39.80 -21.37
CA ALA A 123 2.56 39.63 -20.51
C ALA A 123 3.06 38.18 -20.54
N THR A 124 4.34 37.99 -20.23
CA THR A 124 4.83 36.66 -19.83
C THR A 124 4.42 36.37 -18.39
N HIS A 125 4.37 35.10 -18.01
CA HIS A 125 3.98 34.68 -16.66
C HIS A 125 4.69 35.43 -15.51
N GLN A 126 6.01 35.68 -15.60
CA GLN A 126 6.73 36.46 -14.57
C GLN A 126 6.27 37.92 -14.48
N VAL A 127 6.03 38.55 -15.63
CA VAL A 127 5.53 39.94 -15.68
C VAL A 127 4.08 40.01 -15.18
N ALA A 128 3.24 39.06 -15.61
CA ALA A 128 1.86 38.94 -15.14
C ALA A 128 1.78 38.71 -13.62
N LEU A 129 2.70 37.94 -13.02
CA LEU A 129 2.80 37.80 -11.57
C LEU A 129 3.02 39.17 -10.90
N SER A 130 4.00 39.95 -11.37
CA SER A 130 4.27 41.28 -10.79
C SER A 130 3.07 42.25 -10.93
N ILE A 131 2.28 42.13 -12.00
CA ILE A 131 1.02 42.87 -12.17
C ILE A 131 -0.04 42.37 -11.18
N SER A 132 -0.14 41.05 -10.98
CA SER A 132 -1.11 40.45 -10.06
C SER A 132 -0.83 40.73 -8.59
N GLU A 133 0.41 41.04 -8.22
CA GLU A 133 0.79 41.36 -6.84
C GLU A 133 0.54 42.82 -6.50
N SER A 134 0.35 43.69 -7.50
CA SER A 134 0.14 45.11 -7.31
C SER A 134 -1.33 45.51 -7.36
N GLN A 135 -1.62 46.74 -6.94
CA GLN A 135 -2.99 47.27 -6.88
C GLN A 135 -3.61 47.48 -8.27
N ILE A 136 -2.79 47.59 -9.33
CA ILE A 136 -3.26 47.77 -10.71
C ILE A 136 -4.14 46.60 -11.17
N ARG A 137 -4.01 45.41 -10.54
CA ARG A 137 -4.81 44.23 -10.85
C ARG A 137 -6.32 44.46 -10.80
N GLN A 138 -6.77 45.38 -9.96
CA GLN A 138 -8.19 45.70 -9.75
C GLN A 138 -8.86 46.28 -11.00
N ASN A 139 -8.07 46.72 -11.98
CA ASN A 139 -8.60 47.28 -13.23
C ASN A 139 -8.97 46.21 -14.24
N PHE A 140 -8.47 44.97 -14.11
CA PHE A 140 -8.76 43.89 -15.05
C PHE A 140 -10.12 43.26 -14.76
N ASP A 141 -10.86 42.91 -15.81
CA ASP A 141 -12.17 42.25 -15.73
C ASP A 141 -12.20 40.87 -16.41
N TYR A 142 -11.05 40.45 -16.97
CA TYR A 142 -10.86 39.14 -17.57
C TYR A 142 -9.38 38.75 -17.67
N ILE A 143 -9.09 37.47 -17.45
CA ILE A 143 -7.74 36.90 -17.58
C ILE A 143 -7.78 35.78 -18.60
N ILE A 144 -6.81 35.76 -19.50
CA ILE A 144 -6.61 34.63 -20.41
C ILE A 144 -5.22 34.05 -20.17
N ILE A 145 -5.15 32.76 -19.96
CA ILE A 145 -3.91 32.02 -19.84
C ILE A 145 -3.77 31.13 -21.08
N ASP A 146 -2.82 31.49 -21.94
CA ASP A 146 -2.42 30.65 -23.08
C ASP A 146 -1.37 29.63 -22.64
N GLU A 147 -1.40 28.45 -23.27
CA GLU A 147 -0.62 27.28 -22.87
C GLU A 147 -0.84 26.93 -21.38
N ALA A 148 -2.11 26.83 -20.99
CA ALA A 148 -2.53 26.65 -19.61
C ALA A 148 -2.05 25.36 -18.93
N HIS A 149 -1.42 24.43 -19.65
CA HIS A 149 -0.69 23.34 -19.03
C HIS A 149 0.42 23.85 -18.09
N HIS A 150 0.91 25.08 -18.22
CA HIS A 150 1.86 25.65 -17.25
C HIS A 150 1.23 26.03 -15.90
N VAL A 151 -0.10 26.17 -15.83
CA VAL A 151 -0.84 26.67 -14.66
C VAL A 151 -0.52 26.00 -13.32
N PRO A 152 -0.29 24.68 -13.24
CA PRO A 152 0.05 24.04 -11.97
C PRO A 152 1.38 24.47 -11.33
N ALA A 153 2.25 25.18 -12.06
CA ALA A 153 3.47 25.73 -11.49
C ALA A 153 3.16 26.88 -10.51
N PRO A 154 3.92 27.02 -9.40
CA PRO A 154 3.60 27.97 -8.33
C PRO A 154 3.38 29.42 -8.80
N THR A 155 4.18 29.89 -9.76
CA THR A 155 4.08 31.23 -10.35
C THR A 155 2.71 31.48 -10.97
N TRP A 156 2.20 30.52 -11.75
CA TRP A 156 0.92 30.65 -12.46
C TRP A 156 -0.27 30.50 -11.51
N GLN A 157 -0.20 29.55 -10.57
CA GLN A 157 -1.21 29.42 -9.53
C GLN A 157 -1.35 30.70 -8.70
N ARG A 158 -0.23 31.38 -8.42
CA ARG A 158 -0.23 32.64 -7.68
C ARG A 158 -0.91 33.77 -8.46
N ILE A 159 -0.75 33.83 -9.79
CA ILE A 159 -1.48 34.79 -10.64
C ILE A 159 -2.99 34.59 -10.49
N ILE A 160 -3.48 33.36 -10.64
CA ILE A 160 -4.92 33.04 -10.52
C ILE A 160 -5.40 33.33 -9.10
N LYS A 161 -4.65 32.92 -8.07
CA LYS A 161 -5.00 33.16 -6.66
C LYS A 161 -5.09 34.65 -6.32
N ASN A 162 -4.16 35.46 -6.85
CA ASN A 162 -4.15 36.91 -6.64
C ASN A 162 -5.33 37.62 -7.32
N MET A 163 -5.95 36.96 -8.30
CA MET A 163 -7.05 37.50 -9.11
C MET A 163 -8.27 36.56 -9.11
N ILE A 164 -8.54 35.90 -7.97
CA ILE A 164 -9.54 34.82 -7.87
C ILE A 164 -10.97 35.27 -8.21
N ASP A 165 -11.29 36.55 -7.99
CA ASP A 165 -12.60 37.13 -8.29
C ASP A 165 -12.79 37.52 -9.76
N ILE A 166 -11.76 37.37 -10.59
CA ILE A 166 -11.76 37.75 -12.00
C ILE A 166 -11.98 36.48 -12.84
N PRO A 167 -13.01 36.43 -13.70
CA PRO A 167 -13.22 35.29 -14.58
C PRO A 167 -12.02 35.06 -15.48
N SER A 168 -11.68 33.79 -15.67
CA SER A 168 -10.51 33.40 -16.44
C SER A 168 -10.81 32.36 -17.52
N LEU A 169 -10.08 32.45 -18.63
CA LEU A 169 -10.09 31.48 -19.71
C LEU A 169 -8.70 30.87 -19.86
N LEU A 170 -8.63 29.56 -19.72
CA LEU A 170 -7.42 28.77 -19.76
C LEU A 170 -7.45 27.96 -21.05
N VAL A 171 -6.48 28.18 -21.94
CA VAL A 171 -6.44 27.52 -23.25
C VAL A 171 -5.17 26.69 -23.36
N THR A 172 -5.29 25.41 -23.72
CA THR A 172 -4.14 24.51 -23.87
C THR A 172 -4.34 23.51 -25.00
N ALA A 173 -3.25 22.99 -25.55
CA ALA A 173 -3.29 21.82 -26.45
C ALA A 173 -3.37 20.49 -25.70
N THR A 174 -2.85 20.46 -24.48
CA THR A 174 -2.65 19.25 -23.68
C THR A 174 -3.03 19.57 -22.24
N PRO A 175 -4.10 18.99 -21.68
CA PRO A 175 -4.47 19.25 -20.29
C PRO A 175 -3.59 18.50 -19.27
N PHE A 176 -2.88 17.45 -19.72
CA PHE A 176 -2.09 16.55 -18.87
C PHE A 176 -0.60 16.93 -18.80
N ARG A 177 0.06 16.62 -17.67
CA ARG A 177 1.49 16.86 -17.39
C ARG A 177 2.18 15.66 -16.74
N LEU A 178 3.52 15.66 -16.76
CA LEU A 178 4.37 14.68 -16.06
C LEU A 178 4.13 14.64 -14.55
N ASP A 179 3.97 15.80 -13.94
CA ASP A 179 3.70 15.91 -12.50
C ASP A 179 2.23 15.61 -12.15
N LYS A 180 1.41 15.25 -13.15
CA LYS A 180 -0.03 14.92 -13.05
C LYS A 180 -0.86 15.97 -12.32
N LYS A 181 -0.36 17.21 -12.18
CA LYS A 181 -1.09 18.29 -11.52
C LYS A 181 -2.11 18.89 -12.47
N GLU A 182 -3.31 19.13 -11.95
CA GLU A 182 -4.45 19.61 -12.72
C GLU A 182 -4.40 21.14 -12.97
N ILE A 183 -4.93 21.53 -14.12
CA ILE A 183 -5.31 22.91 -14.43
C ILE A 183 -6.62 23.21 -13.68
N LYS A 184 -6.56 24.06 -12.64
CA LYS A 184 -7.76 24.44 -11.88
C LYS A 184 -8.77 25.17 -12.79
N GLY A 185 -9.91 24.54 -13.07
CA GLY A 185 -11.03 25.09 -13.85
C GLY A 185 -11.86 24.01 -14.52
N LYS A 186 -13.08 24.32 -14.97
CA LYS A 186 -13.94 23.35 -15.65
C LYS A 186 -13.55 23.24 -17.11
N THR A 187 -13.26 22.04 -17.61
CA THR A 187 -13.14 21.82 -19.06
C THR A 187 -14.50 21.99 -19.72
N VAL A 188 -14.69 23.10 -20.44
CA VAL A 188 -15.95 23.45 -21.11
C VAL A 188 -15.99 23.01 -22.56
N TYR A 189 -14.83 22.76 -23.16
CA TYR A 189 -14.71 22.30 -24.53
C TYR A 189 -13.41 21.52 -24.73
N ASN A 190 -13.53 20.34 -25.31
CA ASN A 190 -12.40 19.52 -25.77
C ASN A 190 -12.59 19.21 -27.25
N TYR A 191 -11.61 19.59 -28.08
CA TYR A 191 -11.61 19.27 -29.50
C TYR A 191 -10.72 18.04 -29.76
N PRO A 192 -11.28 16.86 -30.08
CA PRO A 192 -10.50 15.63 -30.19
C PRO A 192 -9.43 15.70 -31.29
N LEU A 193 -8.30 15.03 -31.07
CA LEU A 193 -7.23 14.98 -32.05
C LEU A 193 -7.68 14.23 -33.31
N SER A 194 -8.44 13.15 -33.15
CA SER A 194 -9.09 12.41 -34.25
C SER A 194 -9.92 13.32 -35.15
N ARG A 195 -10.65 14.26 -34.55
CA ARG A 195 -11.46 15.24 -35.29
C ARG A 195 -10.60 16.29 -35.99
N ALA A 196 -9.50 16.72 -35.36
CA ALA A 196 -8.54 17.64 -36.01
C ALA A 196 -7.90 17.03 -37.25
N TYR A 197 -7.65 15.71 -37.27
CA TYR A 197 -7.23 14.99 -38.47
C TYR A 197 -8.31 14.98 -39.55
N LYS A 198 -9.54 14.58 -39.20
CA LYS A 198 -10.67 14.53 -40.17
C LYS A 198 -10.98 15.89 -40.80
N ASP A 199 -10.83 16.97 -40.03
CA ASP A 199 -11.04 18.34 -40.49
C ASP A 199 -9.81 18.93 -41.22
N GLY A 200 -8.75 18.14 -41.44
CA GLY A 200 -7.52 18.54 -42.16
C GLY A 200 -6.67 19.59 -41.43
N ILE A 201 -6.93 19.82 -40.15
CA ILE A 201 -6.17 20.75 -39.27
C ILE A 201 -4.81 20.13 -38.94
N PHE A 202 -4.82 18.81 -38.71
CA PHE A 202 -3.67 18.00 -38.41
C PHE A 202 -3.44 17.05 -39.58
N GLY A 203 -2.30 17.17 -40.24
CA GLY A 203 -1.90 16.40 -41.40
C GLY A 203 -1.24 15.08 -41.02
N GLU A 204 -1.07 14.23 -42.02
CA GLU A 204 -0.46 12.92 -41.87
C GLU A 204 0.96 13.00 -41.30
N ILE A 205 1.29 11.98 -40.50
CA ILE A 205 2.62 11.78 -39.93
C ILE A 205 3.20 10.47 -40.45
N MET A 206 4.50 10.47 -40.73
CA MET A 206 5.30 9.30 -41.06
C MET A 206 6.41 9.15 -40.02
N PHE A 207 6.59 7.93 -39.51
CA PHE A 207 7.69 7.60 -38.60
C PHE A 207 8.73 6.75 -39.34
N ASN A 208 9.97 7.22 -39.36
CA ASN A 208 11.09 6.60 -40.05
C ASN A 208 12.03 6.00 -38.98
N PRO A 209 11.80 4.75 -38.53
CA PRO A 209 12.62 4.13 -37.51
C PRO A 209 14.01 3.79 -38.06
N ILE A 210 15.03 4.00 -37.23
CA ILE A 210 16.38 3.53 -37.48
C ILE A 210 16.63 2.29 -36.61
N GLU A 211 17.10 1.21 -37.24
CA GLU A 211 17.48 -0.01 -36.53
C GLU A 211 18.60 0.27 -35.50
N GLU A 212 18.46 -0.35 -34.33
CA GLU A 212 19.41 -0.23 -33.24
C GLU A 212 20.82 -0.63 -33.69
N GLY A 213 21.82 0.19 -33.36
CA GLY A 213 23.20 -0.09 -33.72
C GLY A 213 24.19 0.96 -33.21
N PRO A 214 25.49 0.73 -33.41
CA PRO A 214 26.54 1.66 -32.99
C PRO A 214 26.40 3.00 -33.75
N GLU A 215 26.90 4.08 -33.14
CA GLU A 215 26.85 5.45 -33.66
C GLU A 215 25.42 5.99 -33.92
N LYS A 216 24.50 5.83 -32.94
CA LYS A 216 23.10 6.34 -32.96
C LYS A 216 22.95 7.69 -33.66
N ASP A 217 23.68 8.72 -33.19
CA ASP A 217 23.51 10.09 -33.66
C ASP A 217 23.92 10.27 -35.14
N LYS A 218 24.95 9.54 -35.60
CA LYS A 218 25.42 9.61 -36.99
C LYS A 218 24.41 8.97 -37.95
N ARG A 219 23.80 7.85 -37.56
CA ARG A 219 22.75 7.19 -38.36
C ARG A 219 21.54 8.10 -38.54
N ILE A 220 21.10 8.76 -37.46
CA ILE A 220 20.01 9.74 -37.50
C ILE A 220 20.35 10.91 -38.43
N ALA A 221 21.58 11.44 -38.35
CA ALA A 221 22.00 12.57 -39.18
C ALA A 221 21.99 12.26 -40.69
N LEU A 222 22.51 11.10 -41.09
CA LEU A 222 22.53 10.67 -42.49
C LEU A 222 21.12 10.44 -43.04
N GLU A 223 20.24 9.85 -42.24
CA GLU A 223 18.85 9.63 -42.64
C GLU A 223 18.07 10.95 -42.75
N ALA A 224 18.33 11.89 -41.84
CA ALA A 224 17.74 13.24 -41.91
C ALA A 224 18.14 14.01 -43.18
N GLU A 225 19.40 13.91 -43.60
CA GLU A 225 19.86 14.48 -44.87
C GLU A 225 19.15 13.83 -46.06
N ARG A 226 19.14 12.50 -46.12
CA ARG A 226 18.50 11.74 -47.20
C ARG A 226 17.04 12.15 -47.38
N ILE A 227 16.29 12.21 -46.28
CA ILE A 227 14.88 12.56 -46.30
C ILE A 227 14.65 14.01 -46.74
N LEU A 228 15.45 14.96 -46.24
CA LEU A 228 15.31 16.37 -46.61
C LEU A 228 15.56 16.61 -48.10
N PHE A 229 16.58 15.98 -48.68
CA PHE A 229 16.87 16.13 -50.10
C PHE A 229 15.81 15.47 -50.97
N ASN A 230 15.33 14.28 -50.62
CA ASN A 230 14.22 13.63 -51.33
C ASN A 230 12.95 14.49 -51.34
N ASP A 231 12.62 15.13 -50.22
CA ASP A 231 11.46 16.02 -50.13
C ASP A 231 11.60 17.26 -51.03
N ARG A 232 12.80 17.84 -51.09
CA ARG A 232 13.09 18.99 -51.95
C ARG A 232 13.09 18.63 -53.43
N GLU A 233 13.61 17.45 -53.79
CA GLU A 233 13.52 16.92 -55.16
C GLU A 233 12.07 16.67 -55.58
N SER A 234 11.22 16.27 -54.63
CA SER A 234 9.77 16.13 -54.83
C SER A 234 9.02 17.47 -54.90
N GLY A 235 9.73 18.60 -54.83
CA GLY A 235 9.17 19.95 -54.95
C GLY A 235 8.67 20.56 -53.65
N TYR A 236 8.94 19.94 -52.50
CA TYR A 236 8.53 20.46 -51.20
C TYR A 236 9.56 21.45 -50.62
N ASP A 237 9.06 22.54 -50.04
CA ASP A 237 9.85 23.51 -49.30
C ASP A 237 9.96 23.09 -47.82
N HIS A 238 10.51 21.89 -47.57
CA HIS A 238 10.67 21.34 -46.22
C HIS A 238 11.97 21.79 -45.56
N PHE A 239 11.91 21.85 -44.22
CA PHE A 239 13.03 22.16 -43.33
C PHE A 239 13.11 21.16 -42.18
N LEU A 240 14.32 21.00 -41.66
CA LEU A 240 14.65 20.08 -40.59
C LEU A 240 14.68 20.76 -39.21
N MET A 241 14.25 20.04 -38.18
CA MET A 241 14.54 20.36 -36.79
C MET A 241 15.21 19.18 -36.13
N ILE A 242 16.38 19.42 -35.56
CA ILE A 242 17.13 18.43 -34.80
C ILE A 242 16.90 18.71 -33.33
N ARG A 243 16.54 17.67 -32.58
CA ARG A 243 16.14 17.80 -31.19
C ARG A 243 16.95 16.87 -30.30
N THR A 244 17.41 17.44 -29.18
CA THR A 244 18.17 16.77 -28.13
C THR A 244 17.81 17.35 -26.75
N ASP A 245 18.26 16.72 -25.68
CA ASP A 245 17.92 17.05 -24.29
C ASP A 245 18.90 18.03 -23.59
N THR A 246 20.16 18.11 -24.04
CA THR A 246 21.20 18.89 -23.38
C THR A 246 21.95 19.81 -24.35
N LYS A 247 22.42 20.94 -23.82
CA LYS A 247 23.22 21.94 -24.57
C LYS A 247 24.53 21.37 -25.09
N ASP A 248 25.18 20.53 -24.28
CA ASP A 248 26.44 19.92 -24.67
C ASP A 248 26.25 18.90 -25.79
N LYS A 249 25.16 18.12 -25.75
CA LYS A 249 24.82 17.23 -26.87
C LYS A 249 24.46 18.04 -28.12
N ALA A 250 23.74 19.16 -28.00
CA ALA A 250 23.44 20.01 -29.15
C ALA A 250 24.69 20.58 -29.84
N LYS A 251 25.73 20.98 -29.07
CA LYS A 251 27.02 21.42 -29.63
C LYS A 251 27.71 20.29 -30.38
N LYS A 252 27.75 19.09 -29.78
CA LYS A 252 28.32 17.89 -30.43
C LYS A 252 27.57 17.53 -31.70
N LEU A 253 26.24 17.66 -31.72
CA LEU A 253 25.42 17.42 -32.91
C LEU A 253 25.67 18.49 -33.98
N GLU A 254 25.88 19.75 -33.62
CA GLU A 254 26.23 20.81 -34.57
C GLU A 254 27.55 20.51 -35.30
N GLU A 255 28.56 20.04 -34.58
CA GLU A 255 29.83 19.56 -35.15
C GLU A 255 29.62 18.29 -35.98
N LEU A 256 28.94 17.29 -35.43
CA LEU A 256 28.69 16.02 -36.10
C LEU A 256 27.98 16.21 -37.45
N TYR A 257 26.87 16.95 -37.48
CA TYR A 257 26.13 17.18 -38.72
C TYR A 257 26.96 17.94 -39.74
N LYS A 258 27.82 18.87 -39.31
CA LYS A 258 28.74 19.58 -40.20
C LYS A 258 29.80 18.65 -40.81
N ASP A 259 30.25 17.66 -40.05
CA ASP A 259 31.29 16.71 -40.50
C ASP A 259 30.72 15.59 -41.38
N VAL A 260 29.50 15.14 -41.12
CA VAL A 260 28.92 13.94 -41.78
C VAL A 260 27.83 14.24 -42.81
N THR A 261 27.32 15.47 -42.89
CA THR A 261 26.26 15.87 -43.84
C THR A 261 26.62 17.17 -44.57
N LYS A 262 25.89 17.49 -45.64
CA LYS A 262 25.94 18.75 -46.40
C LYS A 262 24.94 19.80 -45.90
N LEU A 263 24.24 19.51 -44.80
CA LEU A 263 23.18 20.35 -44.27
C LEU A 263 23.73 21.61 -43.60
N LYS A 264 23.09 22.75 -43.86
CA LYS A 264 23.38 24.03 -43.21
C LYS A 264 22.47 24.22 -42.00
N LEU A 265 23.01 23.96 -40.82
CA LEU A 265 22.26 23.97 -39.57
C LEU A 265 22.88 25.00 -38.63
N GLU A 266 22.03 25.69 -37.86
CA GLU A 266 22.46 26.53 -36.75
C GLU A 266 21.77 26.09 -35.46
N ARG A 267 22.51 26.13 -34.36
CA ARG A 267 21.99 25.78 -33.03
C ARG A 267 21.30 26.96 -32.35
N ILE A 268 20.17 26.66 -31.71
CA ILE A 268 19.39 27.59 -30.88
C ILE A 268 19.21 26.97 -29.49
N ASP A 269 19.74 27.65 -28.46
CA ASP A 269 19.57 27.25 -27.05
C ASP A 269 19.30 28.43 -26.11
N SER A 270 19.00 28.13 -24.85
CA SER A 270 18.57 29.11 -23.84
C SER A 270 19.61 30.13 -23.42
N THR A 271 20.86 29.98 -23.85
CA THR A 271 21.94 30.92 -23.56
C THR A 271 22.10 31.98 -24.65
N MET A 272 21.46 31.77 -25.80
CA MET A 272 21.55 32.70 -26.93
C MET A 272 20.72 33.96 -26.71
N SER A 273 21.26 35.10 -27.13
CA SER A 273 20.54 36.37 -27.08
C SER A 273 19.31 36.34 -28.02
N THR A 274 18.26 37.09 -27.67
CA THR A 274 17.07 37.25 -28.54
C THR A 274 17.43 37.72 -29.95
N LYS A 275 18.42 38.61 -30.08
CA LYS A 275 18.95 39.05 -31.38
C LYS A 275 19.54 37.92 -32.21
N THR A 276 20.25 36.99 -31.57
CA THR A 276 20.82 35.81 -32.24
C THR A 276 19.71 34.88 -32.74
N VAL A 277 18.73 34.60 -31.88
CA VAL A 277 17.57 33.76 -32.23
C VAL A 277 16.78 34.37 -33.39
N GLU A 278 16.47 35.67 -33.34
CA GLU A 278 15.80 36.39 -34.42
C GLU A 278 16.59 36.34 -35.73
N LYS A 279 17.92 36.49 -35.66
CA LYS A 279 18.80 36.39 -36.83
C LYS A 279 18.76 34.99 -37.44
N THR A 280 18.89 33.93 -36.65
CA THR A 280 18.83 32.54 -37.15
C THR A 280 17.46 32.22 -37.74
N ILE A 281 16.37 32.65 -37.09
CA ILE A 281 15.00 32.50 -37.63
C ILE A 281 14.87 33.24 -38.97
N LYS A 282 15.45 34.44 -39.09
CA LYS A 282 15.46 35.20 -40.35
C LYS A 282 16.23 34.45 -41.44
N LEU A 283 17.41 33.89 -41.13
CA LEU A 283 18.19 33.07 -42.06
C LEU A 283 17.43 31.83 -42.52
N LEU A 284 16.70 31.18 -41.61
CA LEU A 284 15.83 30.04 -41.93
C LEU A 284 14.71 30.44 -42.89
N LYS A 285 14.00 31.54 -42.60
CA LYS A 285 12.94 32.08 -43.48
C LYS A 285 13.46 32.53 -44.84
N GLU A 286 14.69 33.03 -44.92
CA GLU A 286 15.38 33.41 -46.16
C GLU A 286 15.94 32.20 -46.94
N LYS A 287 15.66 30.96 -46.50
CA LYS A 287 16.16 29.70 -47.10
C LYS A 287 17.70 29.58 -47.14
N LYS A 288 18.42 30.26 -46.23
CA LYS A 288 19.88 30.17 -46.11
C LYS A 288 20.34 28.99 -45.24
N LEU A 289 19.44 28.48 -44.41
CA LEU A 289 19.63 27.31 -43.56
C LEU A 289 18.67 26.20 -43.98
N ASP A 290 19.09 24.96 -43.78
CA ASP A 290 18.30 23.76 -44.05
C ASP A 290 17.45 23.33 -42.84
N GLY A 291 17.85 23.79 -41.65
CA GLY A 291 17.19 23.46 -40.41
C GLY A 291 17.88 24.08 -39.20
N ILE A 292 17.40 23.69 -38.02
CA ILE A 292 17.87 24.21 -36.73
C ILE A 292 18.07 23.07 -35.73
N ILE A 293 19.08 23.22 -34.86
CA ILE A 293 19.32 22.31 -33.73
C ILE A 293 18.80 22.96 -32.45
N CYS A 294 17.96 22.27 -31.70
CA CYS A 294 17.28 22.83 -30.53
C CYS A 294 17.43 21.98 -29.27
N VAL A 295 17.43 22.67 -28.12
CA VAL A 295 17.34 22.09 -26.78
C VAL A 295 16.15 22.73 -26.09
N ASP A 296 15.05 21.98 -25.95
CA ASP A 296 13.79 22.30 -25.25
C ASP A 296 13.04 23.60 -25.66
N MET A 297 13.69 24.60 -26.25
CA MET A 297 13.18 25.98 -26.33
C MET A 297 12.34 26.30 -27.56
N LEU A 298 12.48 25.56 -28.65
CA LEU A 298 11.71 25.82 -29.87
C LEU A 298 10.40 25.01 -29.91
N GLY A 299 10.14 24.23 -28.85
CA GLY A 299 8.91 23.46 -28.69
C GLY A 299 7.68 24.31 -28.32
N GLU A 300 7.84 25.54 -27.83
CA GLU A 300 6.71 26.40 -27.42
C GLU A 300 6.78 27.80 -28.08
N GLY A 301 5.78 28.07 -28.94
CA GLY A 301 5.59 29.38 -29.57
C GLY A 301 6.27 29.61 -30.92
N PHE A 302 7.13 28.70 -31.39
CA PHE A 302 7.69 28.81 -32.75
C PHE A 302 6.66 28.39 -33.80
N ASP A 303 6.43 29.27 -34.78
CA ASP A 303 5.49 29.07 -35.87
C ASP A 303 6.20 29.16 -37.22
N PHE A 304 6.52 27.99 -37.77
CA PHE A 304 7.12 27.84 -39.10
C PHE A 304 6.56 26.57 -39.77
N PRO A 305 5.46 26.67 -40.54
CA PRO A 305 4.77 25.50 -41.11
C PRO A 305 5.60 24.63 -42.05
N ASN A 306 6.65 25.21 -42.66
CA ASN A 306 7.60 24.51 -43.53
C ASN A 306 8.55 23.56 -42.78
N LEU A 307 8.56 23.61 -41.44
CA LEU A 307 9.26 22.67 -40.59
C LEU A 307 8.53 21.33 -40.60
N LYS A 308 9.01 20.38 -41.41
CA LYS A 308 8.30 19.13 -41.71
C LYS A 308 9.06 17.86 -41.37
N ILE A 309 10.35 17.97 -41.09
CA ILE A 309 11.18 16.82 -40.74
C ILE A 309 11.77 17.04 -39.34
N ALA A 310 11.58 16.07 -38.46
CA ALA A 310 12.06 16.08 -37.08
C ALA A 310 13.05 14.94 -36.86
N ALA A 311 14.32 15.27 -36.58
CA ALA A 311 15.34 14.31 -36.17
C ALA A 311 15.43 14.27 -34.63
N ILE A 312 14.98 13.17 -34.03
CA ILE A 312 14.89 13.00 -32.58
C ILE A 312 16.07 12.16 -32.10
N HIS A 313 17.08 12.82 -31.56
CA HIS A 313 18.22 12.14 -30.94
C HIS A 313 17.92 11.69 -29.52
N GLU A 314 17.05 12.42 -28.82
CA GLU A 314 16.55 12.07 -27.49
C GLU A 314 15.02 12.32 -27.42
N PRO A 315 14.22 11.35 -26.94
CA PRO A 315 12.76 11.48 -26.86
C PRO A 315 12.31 12.48 -25.78
N HIS A 316 11.04 12.87 -25.83
CA HIS A 316 10.47 13.83 -24.86
C HIS A 316 10.08 13.06 -23.62
N LYS A 317 10.49 13.56 -22.45
CA LYS A 317 10.14 12.98 -21.15
C LYS A 317 8.63 12.81 -20.92
N SER A 318 7.75 13.40 -21.76
CA SER A 318 6.29 13.40 -21.58
C SER A 318 5.50 13.30 -22.88
N LEU A 319 4.36 12.61 -22.82
CA LEU A 319 3.37 12.56 -23.90
C LEU A 319 2.86 13.95 -24.30
N ALA A 320 2.67 14.86 -23.34
CA ALA A 320 2.20 16.21 -23.61
C ALA A 320 3.19 17.01 -24.49
N SER A 321 4.47 16.97 -24.14
CA SER A 321 5.53 17.60 -24.94
C SER A 321 5.65 16.95 -26.32
N THR A 322 5.55 15.62 -26.40
CA THR A 322 5.52 14.87 -27.67
C THR A 322 4.37 15.32 -28.56
N LEU A 323 3.14 15.40 -28.04
CA LEU A 323 1.97 15.82 -28.81
C LEU A 323 2.06 17.27 -29.31
N GLN A 324 2.52 18.18 -28.44
CA GLN A 324 2.73 19.56 -28.84
C GLN A 324 3.80 19.67 -29.93
N PHE A 325 4.90 18.95 -29.77
CA PHE A 325 5.98 18.88 -30.75
C PHE A 325 5.46 18.35 -32.09
N ILE A 326 4.83 17.18 -32.09
CA ILE A 326 4.31 16.55 -33.31
C ILE A 326 3.32 17.45 -34.03
N GLY A 327 2.37 18.04 -33.31
CA GLY A 327 1.38 18.94 -33.91
C GLY A 327 1.91 20.28 -34.41
N ARG A 328 3.18 20.60 -34.20
CA ARG A 328 3.85 21.71 -34.91
C ARG A 328 4.25 21.32 -36.33
N PHE A 329 4.73 20.10 -36.55
CA PHE A 329 5.15 19.62 -37.88
C PHE A 329 3.95 19.17 -38.70
N ALA A 330 2.91 18.64 -38.06
CA ALA A 330 1.74 18.13 -38.76
C ALA A 330 0.80 19.23 -39.32
N ARG A 331 1.15 20.52 -39.26
CA ARG A 331 0.29 21.60 -39.77
C ARG A 331 0.17 21.58 -41.30
N THR A 332 -0.99 21.96 -41.85
CA THR A 332 -1.30 21.88 -43.29
C THR A 332 -1.48 23.25 -43.96
N ASN A 333 -1.11 24.33 -43.28
CA ASN A 333 -1.48 25.71 -43.66
C ASN A 333 -0.43 26.50 -44.46
N ALA A 334 0.50 25.82 -45.14
CA ALA A 334 1.46 26.45 -46.05
C ALA A 334 1.44 25.81 -47.43
N GLU A 335 1.99 26.51 -48.42
CA GLU A 335 2.15 25.99 -49.78
C GLU A 335 3.40 25.12 -49.89
N LYS A 336 3.39 24.14 -50.81
CA LYS A 336 4.50 23.23 -51.09
C LYS A 336 5.03 22.48 -49.86
N ILE A 337 4.12 22.01 -49.02
CA ILE A 337 4.43 21.13 -47.90
C ILE A 337 3.70 19.79 -48.06
N GLY A 338 4.25 18.73 -47.49
CA GLY A 338 3.72 17.38 -47.48
C GLY A 338 3.66 16.78 -46.07
N THR A 339 3.69 15.45 -46.00
CA THR A 339 3.63 14.63 -44.77
C THR A 339 4.79 14.97 -43.82
N ALA A 340 4.47 15.10 -42.53
CA ALA A 340 5.48 15.33 -41.49
C ALA A 340 6.26 14.04 -41.22
N LYS A 341 7.59 14.11 -41.15
CA LYS A 341 8.47 12.93 -40.99
C LYS A 341 9.25 12.99 -39.69
N PHE A 342 9.18 11.93 -38.89
CA PHE A 342 9.89 11.83 -37.61
C PHE A 342 10.91 10.70 -37.66
N ILE A 343 12.16 11.01 -37.36
CA ILE A 343 13.29 10.10 -37.46
C ILE A 343 13.82 9.85 -36.05
N ALA A 344 13.85 8.60 -35.62
CA ALA A 344 14.40 8.20 -34.32
C ALA A 344 14.93 6.76 -34.36
N MET A 345 15.88 6.45 -33.46
CA MET A 345 16.35 5.08 -33.28
C MET A 345 15.33 4.26 -32.47
N ASN A 346 15.12 3.01 -32.87
CA ASN A 346 14.18 2.09 -32.25
C ASN A 346 14.77 1.38 -31.02
N ASP A 347 15.21 2.16 -30.03
CA ASP A 347 15.88 1.67 -28.81
C ASP A 347 14.93 1.48 -27.62
N ASP A 348 15.41 0.79 -26.57
CA ASP A 348 14.62 0.54 -25.34
C ASP A 348 14.17 1.84 -24.65
N ASN A 349 14.88 2.96 -24.82
CA ASN A 349 14.46 4.25 -24.29
C ASN A 349 13.18 4.77 -24.97
N LEU A 350 13.01 4.49 -26.26
CA LEU A 350 11.77 4.78 -26.99
C LEU A 350 10.63 3.81 -26.63
N LYS A 351 10.96 2.55 -26.28
CA LYS A 351 10.02 1.50 -25.82
C LYS A 351 9.45 1.76 -24.42
N ILE A 352 10.30 2.18 -23.47
CA ILE A 352 9.93 2.37 -22.05
C ILE A 352 8.91 3.51 -21.89
N GLU A 353 8.96 4.56 -22.72
CA GLU A 353 7.95 5.61 -22.71
C GLU A 353 6.64 5.20 -23.40
N ASN A 354 6.67 4.22 -24.30
CA ASN A 354 5.52 3.84 -25.12
C ASN A 354 5.48 2.32 -25.38
N ASN A 355 4.89 1.57 -24.44
CA ASN A 355 4.81 0.10 -24.40
C ASN A 355 4.14 -0.61 -25.61
N LYS A 356 3.83 0.09 -26.71
CA LYS A 356 3.14 -0.47 -27.90
C LYS A 356 3.63 0.07 -29.26
N LEU A 357 4.75 0.78 -29.39
CA LEU A 357 5.17 1.37 -30.69
C LEU A 357 5.81 0.36 -31.66
N TYR A 358 5.04 -0.64 -32.12
CA TYR A 358 5.50 -1.57 -33.17
C TYR A 358 4.38 -1.90 -34.16
N SER A 359 4.18 -1.04 -35.15
CA SER A 359 3.60 -1.39 -36.45
C SER A 359 3.71 -0.22 -37.43
N SER A 360 3.53 -0.53 -38.72
CA SER A 360 3.58 0.34 -39.91
C SER A 360 3.02 1.76 -39.76
N ASP A 361 3.39 2.68 -40.66
CA ASP A 361 3.03 4.11 -40.70
C ASP A 361 1.60 4.48 -40.22
N ALA A 362 0.58 3.72 -40.63
CA ALA A 362 -0.81 3.95 -40.22
C ALA A 362 -1.06 3.73 -38.71
N ALA A 363 -0.34 2.81 -38.08
CA ALA A 363 -0.50 2.48 -36.67
C ALA A 363 0.03 3.58 -35.75
N TRP A 364 1.09 4.30 -36.13
CA TRP A 364 1.67 5.34 -35.28
C TRP A 364 0.73 6.53 -35.09
N GLN A 365 0.05 6.93 -36.16
CA GLN A 365 -0.96 7.98 -36.11
C GLN A 365 -2.14 7.60 -35.22
N ASP A 366 -2.73 6.42 -35.45
CA ASP A 366 -3.88 5.94 -34.69
C ASP A 366 -3.54 5.77 -33.20
N MET A 367 -2.32 5.34 -32.89
CA MET A 367 -1.82 5.24 -31.52
C MET A 367 -1.70 6.59 -30.82
N ILE A 368 -1.18 7.63 -31.50
CA ILE A 368 -1.06 8.97 -30.90
C ILE A 368 -2.44 9.54 -30.59
N ILE A 369 -3.39 9.32 -31.50
CA ILE A 369 -4.79 9.69 -31.31
C ILE A 369 -5.36 8.95 -30.09
N SER A 370 -5.23 7.62 -30.05
CA SER A 370 -5.78 6.81 -28.96
C SER A 370 -5.16 7.17 -27.61
N MET A 371 -3.83 7.29 -27.52
CA MET A 371 -3.14 7.65 -26.28
C MET A 371 -3.53 9.04 -25.77
N SER A 372 -3.71 10.01 -26.66
CA SER A 372 -4.16 11.35 -26.28
C SER A 372 -5.61 11.34 -25.81
N GLU A 373 -6.49 10.64 -26.51
CA GLU A 373 -7.92 10.62 -26.22
C GLU A 373 -8.21 9.80 -24.95
N GLU A 374 -7.66 8.59 -24.81
CA GLU A 374 -7.75 7.76 -23.61
C GLU A 374 -7.27 8.51 -22.37
N LYS A 375 -6.18 9.29 -22.50
CA LYS A 375 -5.66 10.06 -21.36
C LYS A 375 -6.60 11.20 -20.95
N ILE A 376 -7.18 11.91 -21.92
CA ILE A 376 -8.11 13.00 -21.64
C ILE A 376 -9.43 12.46 -21.09
N GLU A 377 -9.98 11.42 -21.71
CA GLU A 377 -11.22 10.77 -21.27
C GLU A 377 -11.06 10.19 -19.86
N GLY A 378 -9.95 9.51 -19.58
CA GLY A 378 -9.68 8.99 -18.23
C GLY A 378 -9.55 10.09 -17.18
N ASP A 379 -8.90 11.22 -17.49
CA ASP A 379 -8.81 12.36 -16.56
C ASP A 379 -10.19 13.03 -16.36
N LEU A 380 -11.03 13.10 -17.40
CA LEU A 380 -12.40 13.60 -17.30
C LEU A 380 -13.30 12.66 -16.47
N GLU A 381 -13.22 11.34 -16.68
CA GLU A 381 -13.97 10.33 -15.90
C GLU A 381 -13.59 10.42 -14.41
N VAL A 382 -12.29 10.50 -14.11
CA VAL A 382 -11.79 10.65 -12.73
C VAL A 382 -12.34 11.92 -12.08
N ASN A 383 -12.31 13.05 -12.80
CA ASN A 383 -12.85 14.32 -12.33
C ASN A 383 -14.36 14.26 -12.08
N GLU A 384 -15.11 13.61 -12.96
CA GLU A 384 -16.54 13.43 -12.81
C GLU A 384 -16.87 12.59 -11.57
N ILE A 385 -16.20 11.46 -11.39
CA ILE A 385 -16.36 10.60 -10.20
C ILE A 385 -16.00 11.36 -8.92
N LEU A 386 -14.90 12.12 -8.94
CA LEU A 386 -14.47 12.89 -7.77
C LEU A 386 -15.40 14.06 -7.44
N SER A 387 -16.12 14.60 -8.43
CA SER A 387 -17.13 15.65 -8.20
C SER A 387 -18.35 15.16 -7.41
N GLN A 388 -18.55 13.84 -7.33
CA GLN A 388 -19.63 13.20 -6.55
C GLN A 388 -19.35 13.18 -5.04
N PHE A 389 -18.12 13.46 -4.62
CA PHE A 389 -17.78 13.56 -3.20
C PHE A 389 -18.24 14.89 -2.63
N THR A 390 -18.91 14.84 -1.47
CA THR A 390 -19.28 16.05 -0.73
C THR A 390 -18.05 16.84 -0.31
N LYS A 391 -18.11 18.17 -0.38
CA LYS A 391 -17.05 19.04 0.15
C LYS A 391 -17.36 19.45 1.60
N PRO A 392 -16.36 19.54 2.49
CA PRO A 392 -16.55 20.06 3.84
C PRO A 392 -16.89 21.56 3.85
N GLU A 393 -17.65 22.02 4.86
CA GLU A 393 -18.21 23.38 4.94
C GLU A 393 -17.18 24.47 5.30
N ASN A 394 -16.00 24.10 5.84
CA ASN A 394 -15.00 25.03 6.35
C ASN A 394 -13.60 24.83 5.73
N LYS A 395 -13.08 25.94 5.18
CA LYS A 395 -11.67 26.27 4.86
C LYS A 395 -11.07 25.76 3.56
N ASP A 396 -10.19 26.63 3.04
CA ASP A 396 -9.31 26.48 1.88
C ASP A 396 -8.95 25.02 1.58
N GLU A 397 -9.27 24.53 0.37
CA GLU A 397 -8.79 23.25 -0.15
C GLU A 397 -7.25 23.19 -0.07
N LEU A 398 -6.71 22.73 1.06
CA LEU A 398 -5.27 22.49 1.23
C LEU A 398 -4.83 21.34 0.33
N ILE A 399 -5.70 20.34 0.10
CA ILE A 399 -5.42 19.14 -0.69
C ILE A 399 -6.60 18.80 -1.60
N SER A 400 -6.37 18.82 -2.91
CA SER A 400 -7.34 18.35 -3.91
C SER A 400 -7.34 16.82 -3.99
N LEU A 401 -8.54 16.21 -4.02
CA LEU A 401 -8.72 14.76 -4.15
C LEU A 401 -8.05 14.18 -5.41
N ASN A 402 -8.00 14.96 -6.49
CA ASN A 402 -7.32 14.59 -7.74
C ASN A 402 -5.83 14.30 -7.58
N ASN A 403 -5.19 14.83 -6.55
CA ASN A 403 -3.77 14.64 -6.28
C ASN A 403 -3.50 13.50 -5.29
N ILE A 404 -4.53 12.90 -4.68
CA ILE A 404 -4.36 11.85 -3.69
C ILE A 404 -4.08 10.53 -4.40
N ARG A 405 -2.98 9.88 -4.04
CA ARG A 405 -2.56 8.58 -4.57
C ARG A 405 -2.25 7.62 -3.42
N PRO A 406 -3.23 6.93 -2.81
CA PRO A 406 -2.94 5.95 -1.78
C PRO A 406 -2.07 4.82 -2.33
N ASN A 407 -1.19 4.29 -1.47
CA ASN A 407 -0.53 3.02 -1.78
C ASN A 407 -1.60 1.91 -1.75
N CYS A 408 -1.55 0.94 -2.66
CA CYS A 408 -2.54 -0.13 -2.72
C CYS A 408 -2.41 -1.04 -1.50
N HIS A 409 -3.23 -0.79 -0.48
CA HIS A 409 -3.31 -1.56 0.74
C HIS A 409 -4.74 -1.44 1.28
N ALA A 410 -5.34 -2.54 1.68
CA ALA A 410 -6.65 -2.53 2.34
C ALA A 410 -6.71 -3.59 3.43
N LYS A 411 -7.25 -3.19 4.58
CA LYS A 411 -7.77 -4.11 5.59
C LYS A 411 -9.22 -4.40 5.24
N VAL A 412 -9.62 -5.67 5.30
CA VAL A 412 -10.95 -6.12 4.89
C VAL A 412 -11.70 -6.70 6.07
N TYR A 413 -12.96 -6.29 6.21
CA TYR A 413 -13.92 -6.85 7.14
C TYR A 413 -15.20 -7.24 6.42
N LYS A 414 -15.84 -8.31 6.87
CA LYS A 414 -17.22 -8.60 6.50
C LYS A 414 -18.13 -7.87 7.47
N VAL A 415 -19.07 -7.07 6.97
CA VAL A 415 -19.87 -6.18 7.83
C VAL A 415 -21.38 -6.34 7.61
N SER A 416 -22.14 -6.07 8.67
CA SER A 416 -23.59 -5.85 8.60
C SER A 416 -23.91 -4.40 8.94
N ASN A 417 -24.92 -3.84 8.25
CA ASN A 417 -25.42 -2.47 8.49
C ASN A 417 -24.31 -1.41 8.39
N PHE A 418 -23.75 -1.23 7.20
CA PHE A 418 -22.77 -0.18 6.92
C PHE A 418 -23.40 1.22 7.05
N ASN A 419 -22.76 2.08 7.85
CA ASN A 419 -23.20 3.46 8.07
C ASN A 419 -22.29 4.44 7.31
N ILE A 420 -22.73 4.92 6.14
CA ILE A 420 -21.97 5.92 5.36
C ILE A 420 -21.83 7.28 6.07
N TYR A 421 -22.66 7.53 7.08
CA TYR A 421 -22.66 8.74 7.89
C TYR A 421 -21.92 8.56 9.21
N GLY A 422 -21.21 7.44 9.41
CA GLY A 422 -20.27 7.31 10.51
C GLY A 422 -19.21 8.43 10.48
N ASP A 423 -18.65 8.71 11.65
CA ASP A 423 -17.56 9.67 11.81
C ASP A 423 -16.28 8.93 12.18
N PHE A 424 -15.16 9.43 11.68
CA PHE A 424 -13.86 8.87 12.07
C PHE A 424 -13.61 9.10 13.56
N PRO A 425 -12.98 8.14 14.26
CA PRO A 425 -12.63 8.27 15.67
C PRO A 425 -11.87 9.58 15.98
N GLU A 426 -12.17 10.21 17.12
CA GLU A 426 -11.59 11.50 17.51
C GLU A 426 -10.05 11.45 17.58
N GLU A 427 -9.49 10.29 17.96
CA GLU A 427 -8.06 10.03 18.07
C GLU A 427 -7.33 10.22 16.73
N LEU A 428 -8.02 10.01 15.61
CA LEU A 428 -7.46 10.18 14.27
C LEU A 428 -7.38 11.65 13.84
N LYS A 429 -8.02 12.56 14.59
CA LYS A 429 -8.04 14.02 14.34
C LYS A 429 -8.47 14.39 12.92
N VAL A 430 -9.42 13.65 12.36
CA VAL A 430 -10.02 13.98 11.04
C VAL A 430 -10.94 15.19 11.15
N GLY A 431 -11.72 15.29 12.23
CA GLY A 431 -12.68 16.36 12.43
C GLY A 431 -13.70 16.43 11.28
N GLU A 432 -13.99 17.64 10.80
CA GLU A 432 -14.96 17.87 9.71
C GLU A 432 -14.38 17.60 8.30
N ASN A 433 -13.10 17.24 8.16
CA ASN A 433 -12.45 17.02 6.86
C ASN A 433 -12.81 15.65 6.25
N ILE A 434 -14.10 15.42 6.06
CA ILE A 434 -14.68 14.16 5.58
C ILE A 434 -15.36 14.37 4.23
N TYR A 435 -14.94 13.60 3.24
CA TYR A 435 -15.54 13.56 1.90
C TYR A 435 -16.35 12.28 1.77
N ARG A 436 -17.63 12.39 1.41
CA ARG A 436 -18.55 11.24 1.31
C ARG A 436 -19.09 11.14 -0.11
N SER A 437 -19.10 9.94 -0.68
CA SER A 437 -19.80 9.62 -1.94
C SER A 437 -20.74 8.45 -1.73
N LYS A 438 -22.04 8.70 -1.84
CA LYS A 438 -23.09 7.67 -1.77
C LYS A 438 -23.06 6.75 -2.98
N GLU A 439 -22.81 7.31 -4.16
CA GLU A 439 -22.76 6.54 -5.41
C GLU A 439 -21.63 5.51 -5.37
N MET A 440 -20.48 5.90 -4.81
CA MET A 440 -19.30 5.03 -4.69
C MET A 440 -19.23 4.26 -3.36
N ASN A 441 -20.22 4.41 -2.47
CA ASN A 441 -20.20 3.86 -1.10
C ASN A 441 -18.86 4.06 -0.38
N SER A 442 -18.30 5.28 -0.48
CA SER A 442 -16.93 5.57 -0.05
C SER A 442 -16.86 6.84 0.79
N ILE A 443 -16.02 6.80 1.83
CA ILE A 443 -15.70 7.91 2.72
C ILE A 443 -14.18 8.12 2.74
N LEU A 444 -13.74 9.36 2.62
CA LEU A 444 -12.34 9.77 2.82
C LEU A 444 -12.25 10.71 4.00
N GLY A 445 -11.31 10.45 4.91
CA GLY A 445 -10.94 11.34 6.00
C GLY A 445 -9.51 11.82 5.82
N ILE A 446 -9.30 13.14 5.96
CA ILE A 446 -7.96 13.74 5.94
C ILE A 446 -7.71 14.42 7.28
N SER A 447 -6.74 13.92 8.05
CA SER A 447 -6.34 14.55 9.31
C SER A 447 -5.13 15.45 9.13
N GLN A 448 -5.05 16.48 9.98
CA GLN A 448 -3.88 17.36 10.11
C GLN A 448 -3.51 17.44 11.60
N ILE A 449 -2.33 16.93 11.95
CA ILE A 449 -1.82 16.92 13.31
C ILE A 449 -0.67 17.90 13.38
N SER A 450 -0.84 18.96 14.18
CA SER A 450 0.24 19.90 14.52
C SER A 450 0.80 19.54 15.89
N SER A 451 2.09 19.24 15.97
CA SER A 451 2.80 18.95 17.22
C SER A 451 4.12 19.69 17.28
N THR A 452 4.57 20.08 18.47
CA THR A 452 5.95 20.59 18.64
C THR A 452 6.96 19.45 18.42
N PRO A 453 8.04 19.67 17.65
CA PRO A 453 9.09 18.67 17.48
C PRO A 453 9.71 18.30 18.84
N LEU A 454 9.95 17.01 19.09
CA LEU A 454 10.50 16.52 20.36
C LEU A 454 11.87 17.12 20.74
N TRP A 455 12.61 17.66 19.77
CA TRP A 455 13.92 18.28 19.96
C TRP A 455 13.86 19.81 20.16
N LEU A 456 12.66 20.41 20.12
CA LEU A 456 12.47 21.85 20.25
C LEU A 456 11.78 22.16 21.58
N ASP A 457 12.42 23.03 22.36
CA ASP A 457 11.83 23.61 23.56
C ASP A 457 11.24 24.99 23.21
N GLY A 458 9.93 25.05 22.95
CA GLY A 458 9.18 26.27 22.61
C GLY A 458 8.07 26.09 21.56
N ASP A 459 7.10 27.03 21.54
CA ASP A 459 5.88 26.95 20.71
C ASP A 459 6.02 27.52 19.28
N SER A 460 7.23 27.83 18.83
CA SER A 460 7.45 28.62 17.60
C SER A 460 7.47 27.82 16.30
N VAL A 461 7.73 26.51 16.37
CA VAL A 461 7.77 25.62 15.19
C VAL A 461 6.93 24.38 15.46
N LEU A 462 5.99 24.09 14.56
CA LEU A 462 5.11 22.93 14.63
C LEU A 462 5.45 21.96 13.49
N ASN A 463 5.66 20.69 13.81
CA ASN A 463 5.57 19.60 12.86
C ASN A 463 4.09 19.43 12.46
N ASN A 464 3.82 19.55 11.17
CA ASN A 464 2.50 19.25 10.61
C ASN A 464 2.56 17.91 9.90
N GLU A 465 1.87 16.91 10.44
CA GLU A 465 1.69 15.60 9.83
C GLU A 465 0.26 15.48 9.27
N PHE A 466 0.13 14.86 8.10
CA PHE A 466 -1.16 14.60 7.47
C PHE A 466 -1.47 13.10 7.47
N GLY A 467 -2.69 12.73 7.85
CA GLY A 467 -3.20 11.36 7.78
C GLY A 467 -4.24 11.21 6.68
N LEU A 468 -4.21 10.08 5.98
CA LEU A 468 -5.24 9.70 5.00
C LEU A 468 -5.92 8.41 5.46
N TYR A 469 -7.25 8.44 5.47
CA TYR A 469 -8.11 7.31 5.79
C TYR A 469 -9.17 7.16 4.70
N ILE A 470 -9.40 5.93 4.24
CA ILE A 470 -10.43 5.64 3.23
C ILE A 470 -11.24 4.46 3.72
N VAL A 471 -12.56 4.59 3.74
CA VAL A 471 -13.50 3.51 4.03
C VAL A 471 -14.35 3.31 2.78
N HIS A 472 -14.30 2.13 2.19
CA HIS A 472 -15.09 1.77 1.02
C HIS A 472 -15.91 0.52 1.33
N TYR A 473 -17.21 0.54 1.00
CA TYR A 473 -18.11 -0.58 1.20
C TYR A 473 -18.60 -1.13 -0.13
N GLN A 474 -18.46 -2.44 -0.32
CA GLN A 474 -18.95 -3.15 -1.49
C GLN A 474 -20.25 -3.90 -1.16
N PRO A 475 -21.43 -3.42 -1.59
CA PRO A 475 -22.72 -3.99 -1.16
C PRO A 475 -22.92 -5.45 -1.60
N ASN A 476 -22.45 -5.82 -2.79
CA ASN A 476 -22.65 -7.15 -3.37
C ASN A 476 -22.01 -8.26 -2.55
N THR A 477 -20.86 -7.98 -1.94
CA THR A 477 -20.07 -8.94 -1.16
C THR A 477 -20.20 -8.72 0.35
N LYS A 478 -20.80 -7.59 0.76
CA LYS A 478 -20.86 -7.11 2.15
C LYS A 478 -19.48 -6.91 2.78
N LEU A 479 -18.48 -6.59 1.97
CA LEU A 479 -17.11 -6.34 2.41
C LEU A 479 -16.88 -4.85 2.58
N MET A 480 -16.22 -4.49 3.68
CA MET A 480 -15.73 -3.14 3.96
C MET A 480 -14.21 -3.14 3.90
N PHE A 481 -13.66 -2.18 3.16
CA PHE A 481 -12.25 -1.97 2.91
C PHE A 481 -11.79 -0.71 3.62
N ILE A 482 -10.75 -0.83 4.43
CA ILE A 482 -10.17 0.28 5.18
C ILE A 482 -8.72 0.50 4.73
N TYR A 483 -8.45 1.69 4.19
CA TYR A 483 -7.12 2.26 4.09
C TYR A 483 -6.86 3.13 5.33
N SER A 484 -5.67 2.98 5.91
CA SER A 484 -5.17 3.87 6.95
C SER A 484 -3.68 4.11 6.73
N GLN A 485 -3.26 5.37 6.88
CA GLN A 485 -1.85 5.74 6.91
C GLN A 485 -1.12 5.06 8.09
N ASN A 486 -1.80 4.95 9.24
CA ASN A 486 -1.28 4.24 10.40
C ASN A 486 -1.82 2.79 10.42
N LYS A 487 -0.96 1.82 10.10
CA LYS A 487 -1.37 0.44 9.74
C LYS A 487 -1.43 -0.51 10.94
N THR A 488 -1.95 -0.07 12.08
CA THR A 488 -2.11 -0.87 13.30
C THR A 488 -3.49 -1.52 13.38
N GLU A 489 -3.60 -2.69 14.04
CA GLU A 489 -4.89 -3.37 14.21
C GLU A 489 -5.90 -2.51 14.99
N ALA A 490 -5.47 -1.85 16.07
CA ALA A 490 -6.32 -0.97 16.87
C ALA A 490 -6.96 0.15 16.05
N VAL A 491 -6.21 0.78 15.13
CA VAL A 491 -6.76 1.84 14.27
C VAL A 491 -7.80 1.27 13.30
N TYR A 492 -7.58 0.08 12.75
CA TYR A 492 -8.56 -0.55 11.86
C TYR A 492 -9.84 -0.95 12.58
N GLU A 493 -9.74 -1.43 13.82
CA GLU A 493 -10.89 -1.83 14.63
C GLU A 493 -11.72 -0.61 15.05
N LEU A 494 -11.08 0.46 15.54
CA LEU A 494 -11.76 1.73 15.84
C LEU A 494 -12.50 2.31 14.62
N ILE A 495 -11.87 2.29 13.44
CA ILE A 495 -12.56 2.72 12.21
C ILE A 495 -13.72 1.75 11.88
N ALA A 496 -13.53 0.44 12.01
CA ALA A 496 -14.61 -0.51 11.71
C ALA A 496 -15.84 -0.30 12.61
N GLU A 497 -15.64 -0.07 13.90
CA GLU A 497 -16.69 0.23 14.89
C GLU A 497 -17.46 1.50 14.56
N SER A 498 -16.78 2.55 14.07
CA SER A 498 -17.43 3.80 13.65
C SER A 498 -18.38 3.65 12.45
N PHE A 499 -18.11 2.69 11.57
CA PHE A 499 -18.79 2.58 10.26
C PHE A 499 -19.65 1.31 10.10
N ALA A 500 -19.63 0.39 11.07
CA ALA A 500 -20.42 -0.85 11.04
C ALA A 500 -20.87 -1.30 12.43
N GLU A 501 -22.10 -1.82 12.54
CA GLU A 501 -22.63 -2.36 13.79
C GLU A 501 -21.98 -3.69 14.19
N HIS A 502 -21.72 -4.56 13.20
CA HIS A 502 -20.94 -5.77 13.38
C HIS A 502 -19.94 -5.94 12.24
N TYR A 503 -18.74 -6.40 12.60
CA TYR A 503 -17.66 -6.68 11.66
C TYR A 503 -16.91 -7.95 12.07
N ASP A 504 -16.58 -8.78 11.08
CA ASP A 504 -15.80 -10.01 11.26
C ASP A 504 -14.54 -9.97 10.38
N LYS A 505 -13.43 -10.53 10.88
CA LYS A 505 -12.19 -10.69 10.10
C LYS A 505 -12.42 -11.69 8.97
N ILE A 506 -11.76 -11.50 7.84
CA ILE A 506 -11.78 -12.45 6.72
C ILE A 506 -10.75 -13.56 6.96
N PRO A 507 -11.15 -14.85 6.96
CA PRO A 507 -10.24 -15.99 7.09
C PRO A 507 -9.18 -16.08 5.99
N ARG A 508 -8.05 -16.75 6.28
CA ARG A 508 -6.93 -16.89 5.33
C ARG A 508 -7.27 -17.57 4.02
N ASP A 509 -8.14 -18.57 4.00
CA ASP A 509 -8.53 -19.25 2.76
C ASP A 509 -9.31 -18.33 1.81
N GLU A 510 -10.13 -17.43 2.37
CA GLU A 510 -10.84 -16.39 1.61
C GLU A 510 -9.87 -15.30 1.16
N MET A 511 -8.97 -14.85 2.03
CA MET A 511 -7.95 -13.84 1.69
C MET A 511 -6.96 -14.33 0.64
N ASN A 512 -6.57 -15.60 0.66
CA ASN A 512 -5.64 -16.18 -0.31
C ASN A 512 -6.17 -16.07 -1.76
N ARG A 513 -7.50 -16.02 -1.96
CA ARG A 513 -8.14 -15.88 -3.28
C ARG A 513 -7.75 -14.63 -4.05
N VAL A 514 -7.17 -13.61 -3.40
CA VAL A 514 -6.57 -12.49 -4.12
C VAL A 514 -5.50 -12.95 -5.12
N LEU A 515 -4.81 -14.05 -4.82
CA LEU A 515 -3.82 -14.67 -5.70
C LEU A 515 -4.42 -15.43 -6.90
N ALA A 516 -5.74 -15.65 -6.98
CA ALA A 516 -6.34 -16.39 -8.08
C ALA A 516 -6.16 -15.68 -9.44
N GLU A 517 -6.35 -16.39 -10.56
CA GLU A 517 -6.42 -15.78 -11.91
C GLU A 517 -5.18 -14.99 -12.35
N PHE A 518 -4.01 -15.37 -11.85
CA PHE A 518 -2.73 -14.83 -12.27
C PHE A 518 -1.82 -15.94 -12.82
N SER A 519 -0.76 -15.57 -13.54
CA SER A 519 0.30 -16.46 -13.98
C SER A 519 1.67 -15.97 -13.50
N ASP A 520 2.70 -16.81 -13.68
CA ASP A 520 4.12 -16.45 -13.47
C ASP A 520 4.42 -15.88 -12.08
N TYR A 521 4.04 -16.63 -11.05
CA TYR A 521 4.23 -16.23 -9.65
C TYR A 521 5.71 -16.27 -9.25
N GLU A 522 6.23 -15.14 -8.78
CA GLU A 522 7.55 -15.01 -8.17
C GLU A 522 7.39 -14.51 -6.73
N PHE A 523 7.55 -15.38 -5.75
CA PHE A 523 7.36 -15.06 -4.33
C PHE A 523 8.61 -14.42 -3.72
N PHE A 524 8.52 -13.16 -3.29
CA PHE A 524 9.65 -12.47 -2.66
C PHE A 524 9.65 -12.55 -1.14
N ASN A 525 8.46 -12.64 -0.56
CA ASN A 525 8.28 -12.74 0.87
C ASN A 525 7.18 -13.73 1.17
N THR A 526 7.52 -14.76 1.94
CA THR A 526 6.58 -15.80 2.37
C THR A 526 6.72 -15.99 3.87
N GLY A 527 5.67 -15.64 4.60
CA GLY A 527 5.53 -15.93 6.01
C GLY A 527 4.77 -17.22 6.22
N MET A 528 5.27 -18.04 7.12
CA MET A 528 4.73 -19.36 7.43
C MET A 528 4.51 -19.46 8.93
N GLN A 529 3.32 -19.90 9.32
CA GLN A 529 3.01 -20.14 10.72
C GLN A 529 3.36 -21.58 11.04
N ASN A 530 4.11 -21.77 12.14
CA ASN A 530 4.42 -23.10 12.62
C ASN A 530 3.15 -23.76 13.17
N ARG A 531 2.84 -24.97 12.69
CA ARG A 531 1.72 -25.78 13.19
C ARG A 531 2.03 -26.34 14.58
N TYR A 532 3.31 -26.54 14.86
CA TYR A 532 3.88 -26.97 16.13
C TYR A 532 4.52 -25.76 16.83
N SER A 533 3.74 -24.72 17.14
CA SER A 533 4.16 -23.40 17.68
C SER A 533 4.93 -23.43 19.03
N GLU A 534 5.39 -24.61 19.40
CA GLU A 534 5.88 -25.04 20.69
C GLU A 534 7.43 -24.97 20.72
N SER A 535 8.08 -24.82 19.55
CA SER A 535 9.55 -24.80 19.33
C SER A 535 10.27 -23.47 19.62
N GLY A 536 9.58 -22.47 20.15
CA GLY A 536 10.08 -21.09 20.24
C GLY A 536 10.02 -20.30 18.91
N GLU A 537 10.01 -20.98 17.77
CA GLU A 537 9.73 -20.41 16.44
C GLU A 537 8.23 -20.59 16.10
N SER A 538 7.41 -19.59 16.44
CA SER A 538 5.98 -19.57 16.11
C SER A 538 5.70 -19.12 14.67
N TYR A 539 6.67 -18.46 14.04
CA TYR A 539 6.52 -17.86 12.72
C TYR A 539 7.87 -17.80 12.00
N ARG A 540 7.90 -18.22 10.74
CA ARG A 540 9.08 -18.20 9.88
C ARG A 540 8.84 -17.27 8.70
N ILE A 541 9.80 -16.41 8.38
CA ILE A 541 9.73 -15.52 7.21
C ILE A 541 10.88 -15.84 6.28
N TYR A 542 10.55 -16.19 5.03
CA TYR A 542 11.51 -16.24 3.95
C TYR A 542 11.43 -14.96 3.14
N ALA A 543 12.58 -14.35 2.89
CA ALA A 543 12.74 -13.17 2.04
C ALA A 543 13.86 -13.42 1.03
N GLY A 544 13.59 -13.19 -0.26
CA GLY A 544 14.54 -13.46 -1.34
C GLY A 544 13.93 -13.23 -2.72
N SER A 545 14.65 -13.60 -3.79
CA SER A 545 14.14 -13.45 -5.16
C SER A 545 13.09 -14.50 -5.53
N ASN A 546 13.14 -15.69 -4.94
CA ASN A 546 12.12 -16.75 -5.12
C ASN A 546 12.02 -17.66 -3.87
N THR A 547 11.27 -17.20 -2.88
CA THR A 547 11.05 -17.88 -1.59
C THR A 547 10.20 -19.14 -1.69
N ALA A 548 9.39 -19.29 -2.74
CA ALA A 548 8.61 -20.51 -2.94
C ALA A 548 9.55 -21.71 -3.17
N SER A 549 10.67 -21.52 -3.87
CA SER A 549 11.60 -22.59 -4.23
C SER A 549 12.12 -23.40 -3.02
N SER A 550 12.25 -22.77 -1.85
CA SER A 550 12.74 -23.41 -0.62
C SER A 550 11.65 -24.17 0.18
N ILE A 551 10.42 -24.24 -0.34
CA ILE A 551 9.33 -24.99 0.29
C ILE A 551 9.26 -26.41 -0.28
N ASP A 552 9.44 -27.39 0.59
CA ASP A 552 9.30 -28.82 0.30
C ASP A 552 8.10 -29.44 1.05
N GLU A 553 7.84 -30.73 0.80
CA GLU A 553 6.72 -31.44 1.43
C GLU A 553 6.89 -31.54 2.95
N THR A 554 8.12 -31.69 3.44
CA THR A 554 8.43 -31.70 4.86
C THR A 554 8.10 -30.35 5.52
N THR A 555 8.37 -29.25 4.83
CA THR A 555 7.99 -27.90 5.26
C THR A 555 6.48 -27.76 5.30
N GLY A 556 5.77 -28.24 4.27
CA GLY A 556 4.30 -28.29 4.25
C GLY A 556 3.70 -29.14 5.37
N LYS A 557 4.42 -30.17 5.84
CA LYS A 557 4.05 -30.99 7.01
C LYS A 557 4.24 -30.29 8.37
N MET A 558 5.05 -29.24 8.44
CA MET A 558 5.34 -28.53 9.69
C MET A 558 4.76 -27.14 9.77
N LEU A 559 4.63 -26.46 8.65
CA LEU A 559 4.23 -25.07 8.58
C LEU A 559 2.95 -24.93 7.75
N SER A 560 2.26 -23.81 7.94
CA SER A 560 1.09 -23.40 7.17
C SER A 560 1.30 -22.01 6.58
N ALA A 561 0.51 -21.67 5.56
CA ALA A 561 0.55 -20.35 4.94
C ALA A 561 0.17 -19.25 5.95
N GLY A 562 1.07 -18.28 6.16
CA GLY A 562 0.86 -17.12 7.02
C GLY A 562 0.60 -15.84 6.22
N HIS A 563 1.60 -15.40 5.46
CA HIS A 563 1.47 -14.28 4.51
C HIS A 563 2.25 -14.59 3.23
N ALA A 564 1.89 -13.92 2.15
CA ALA A 564 2.62 -14.00 0.89
C ALA A 564 2.68 -12.64 0.21
N PHE A 565 3.80 -12.36 -0.45
CA PHE A 565 3.95 -11.23 -1.34
C PHE A 565 4.76 -11.67 -2.57
N CYS A 566 4.16 -11.51 -3.74
CA CYS A 566 4.69 -12.03 -5.00
C CYS A 566 4.48 -11.06 -6.16
N LYS A 567 5.30 -11.22 -7.21
CA LYS A 567 5.03 -10.66 -8.53
C LYS A 567 4.23 -11.68 -9.33
N VAL A 568 3.30 -11.15 -10.13
CA VAL A 568 2.36 -11.91 -10.94
C VAL A 568 2.19 -11.25 -12.30
N LYS A 569 1.76 -12.03 -13.30
CA LYS A 569 1.36 -11.53 -14.61
C LYS A 569 -0.13 -11.72 -14.86
N LYS A 570 -0.74 -10.72 -15.50
CA LYS A 570 -2.10 -10.77 -16.07
C LYS A 570 -2.10 -10.00 -17.39
N ASP A 571 -2.59 -10.64 -18.45
CA ASP A 571 -2.71 -10.05 -19.80
C ASP A 571 -1.40 -9.41 -20.32
N GLY A 572 -0.26 -10.04 -20.02
CA GLY A 572 1.08 -9.56 -20.41
C GLY A 572 1.66 -8.44 -19.51
N SER A 573 0.86 -7.89 -18.58
CA SER A 573 1.30 -6.88 -17.62
C SER A 573 1.80 -7.52 -16.31
N THR A 574 2.91 -7.02 -15.77
CA THR A 574 3.44 -7.46 -14.46
C THR A 574 2.88 -6.58 -13.35
N SER A 575 2.42 -7.19 -12.27
CA SER A 575 2.01 -6.51 -11.04
C SER A 575 2.50 -7.25 -9.80
N THR A 576 2.33 -6.67 -8.62
CA THR A 576 2.60 -7.35 -7.34
C THR A 576 1.32 -7.50 -6.55
N ILE A 577 1.22 -8.57 -5.78
CA ILE A 577 0.09 -8.84 -4.90
C ILE A 577 0.56 -9.58 -3.65
N GLY A 578 0.01 -9.19 -2.51
CA GLY A 578 0.23 -9.88 -1.26
C GLY A 578 -1.00 -9.89 -0.37
N TYR A 579 -1.01 -10.82 0.57
CA TYR A 579 -2.06 -10.99 1.56
C TYR A 579 -1.48 -11.50 2.89
N SER A 580 -2.23 -11.36 3.98
CA SER A 580 -1.84 -11.88 5.30
C SER A 580 -3.02 -12.37 6.14
N SER A 581 -2.71 -13.07 7.24
CA SER A 581 -3.66 -13.50 8.27
C SER A 581 -4.40 -12.36 8.96
N GLY A 582 -3.89 -11.13 8.89
CA GLY A 582 -4.57 -9.96 9.41
C GLY A 582 -5.70 -9.45 8.52
N SER A 583 -6.31 -10.25 7.65
CA SER A 583 -7.33 -9.80 6.67
C SER A 583 -6.89 -8.59 5.84
N LYS A 584 -5.61 -8.56 5.44
CA LYS A 584 -5.02 -7.47 4.65
C LYS A 584 -4.59 -7.99 3.29
N PHE A 585 -4.72 -7.16 2.27
CA PHE A 585 -4.07 -7.36 0.98
C PHE A 585 -3.47 -6.07 0.46
N TRP A 586 -2.41 -6.18 -0.35
CA TRP A 586 -1.65 -5.02 -0.82
C TRP A 586 -0.92 -5.28 -2.13
N SER A 587 -0.54 -4.20 -2.78
CA SER A 587 0.30 -4.15 -3.97
C SER A 587 1.30 -3.00 -3.85
N SER A 588 2.40 -3.04 -4.60
CA SER A 588 3.39 -1.95 -4.66
C SER A 588 2.91 -0.73 -5.46
N SER A 589 1.73 -0.80 -6.08
CA SER A 589 1.16 0.26 -6.91
C SER A 589 0.58 1.42 -6.08
N TYR A 590 0.56 2.61 -6.69
CA TYR A 590 -0.11 3.80 -6.18
C TYR A 590 -1.16 4.22 -7.21
N LEU A 591 -2.42 4.30 -6.79
CA LEU A 591 -3.57 4.54 -7.67
C LEU A 591 -4.29 5.83 -7.29
N ASN A 592 -5.06 6.43 -8.20
CA ASN A 592 -5.99 7.49 -7.81
C ASN A 592 -7.18 6.93 -7.01
N ILE A 593 -7.98 7.79 -6.39
CA ILE A 593 -9.10 7.33 -5.53
C ILE A 593 -10.09 6.44 -6.30
N PRO A 594 -10.62 6.83 -7.49
CA PRO A 594 -11.47 5.93 -8.28
C PRO A 594 -10.83 4.59 -8.65
N GLU A 595 -9.56 4.59 -9.08
CA GLU A 595 -8.80 3.37 -9.41
C GLU A 595 -8.59 2.48 -8.18
N TYR A 596 -8.32 3.08 -7.00
CA TYR A 596 -8.19 2.35 -5.73
C TYR A 596 -9.52 1.69 -5.31
N ILE A 597 -10.64 2.37 -5.51
CA ILE A 597 -11.97 1.81 -5.25
C ILE A 597 -12.25 0.64 -6.21
N LYS A 598 -12.04 0.84 -7.53
CA LYS A 598 -12.15 -0.24 -8.53
C LYS A 598 -11.23 -1.44 -8.21
N TRP A 599 -10.04 -1.18 -7.66
CA TRP A 599 -9.12 -2.21 -7.18
C TRP A 599 -9.70 -2.97 -5.97
N CYS A 600 -10.26 -2.27 -4.98
CA CYS A 600 -10.94 -2.91 -3.85
C CYS A 600 -12.11 -3.78 -4.31
N ASP A 601 -12.95 -3.26 -5.21
CA ASP A 601 -14.10 -3.97 -5.75
C ASP A 601 -13.71 -5.29 -6.45
N LEU A 602 -12.70 -5.22 -7.33
CA LEU A 602 -12.17 -6.39 -8.04
C LEU A 602 -11.70 -7.47 -7.07
N PHE A 603 -10.94 -7.11 -6.04
CA PHE A 603 -10.44 -8.07 -5.08
C PHE A 603 -11.51 -8.54 -4.09
N GLY A 604 -12.53 -7.72 -3.81
CA GLY A 604 -13.70 -8.12 -3.03
C GLY A 604 -14.50 -9.24 -3.68
N GLU A 605 -14.70 -9.18 -5.00
CA GLU A 605 -15.32 -10.28 -5.76
C GLU A 605 -14.50 -11.57 -5.66
N LYS A 606 -13.17 -11.48 -5.74
CA LYS A 606 -12.29 -12.65 -5.61
C LYS A 606 -12.33 -13.25 -4.22
N ILE A 607 -12.26 -12.42 -3.17
CA ILE A 607 -12.31 -12.85 -1.77
C ILE A 607 -13.63 -13.57 -1.48
N SER A 608 -14.75 -13.01 -1.92
CA SER A 608 -16.09 -13.57 -1.67
C SER A 608 -16.45 -14.80 -2.53
N ASN A 609 -15.74 -15.04 -3.63
CA ASN A 609 -16.04 -16.13 -4.56
C ASN A 609 -15.48 -17.49 -4.09
N ASN A 610 -16.34 -18.32 -3.50
CA ASN A 610 -16.00 -19.66 -3.00
C ASN A 610 -15.67 -20.69 -4.11
N LYS A 611 -15.90 -20.39 -5.39
CA LYS A 611 -15.54 -21.27 -6.51
C LYS A 611 -14.09 -21.07 -6.96
N LEU A 612 -13.48 -19.95 -6.61
CA LEU A 612 -12.08 -19.68 -6.95
C LEU A 612 -11.17 -20.57 -6.12
N LYS A 613 -10.37 -21.38 -6.81
CA LYS A 613 -9.26 -22.13 -6.22
C LYS A 613 -7.96 -21.47 -6.64
N VAL A 614 -7.12 -21.16 -5.67
CA VAL A 614 -5.79 -20.63 -5.95
C VAL A 614 -4.85 -21.79 -6.23
N LYS A 615 -4.17 -21.69 -7.37
CA LYS A 615 -3.09 -22.60 -7.75
C LYS A 615 -1.97 -21.78 -8.36
N THR A 616 -0.87 -21.66 -7.64
CA THR A 616 0.25 -20.82 -8.06
C THR A 616 1.18 -21.56 -9.03
N ASN A 617 1.06 -22.89 -9.08
CA ASN A 617 1.98 -23.79 -9.79
C ASN A 617 3.44 -23.60 -9.31
N THR A 618 3.60 -23.25 -8.04
CA THR A 618 4.90 -23.15 -7.36
C THR A 618 4.93 -24.07 -6.14
N ASN A 619 6.11 -24.23 -5.55
CA ASN A 619 6.29 -24.94 -4.29
C ASN A 619 5.48 -24.33 -3.12
N TYR A 620 4.97 -23.10 -3.24
CA TYR A 620 4.05 -22.50 -2.27
C TYR A 620 2.77 -23.33 -2.10
N ASP A 621 2.30 -23.99 -3.15
CA ASP A 621 1.07 -24.81 -3.12
C ASP A 621 1.19 -26.04 -2.19
N LYS A 622 2.41 -26.36 -1.70
CA LYS A 622 2.65 -27.42 -0.71
C LYS A 622 2.28 -27.00 0.72
N LEU A 623 2.13 -25.70 0.98
CA LEU A 623 1.74 -25.21 2.29
C LEU A 623 0.22 -25.35 2.48
N PRO A 624 -0.25 -26.00 3.57
CA PRO A 624 -1.66 -25.97 3.91
C PRO A 624 -2.10 -24.54 4.22
N ILE A 625 -3.28 -24.17 3.73
CA ILE A 625 -3.92 -22.88 4.00
C ILE A 625 -4.94 -23.09 5.13
N PRO A 626 -4.82 -22.37 6.26
CA PRO A 626 -5.83 -22.41 7.31
C PRO A 626 -7.20 -21.99 6.79
N VAL A 627 -8.22 -22.74 7.16
CA VAL A 627 -9.60 -22.54 6.69
C VAL A 627 -10.49 -22.07 7.83
N ARG A 628 -11.61 -21.43 7.50
CA ARG A 628 -12.67 -21.10 8.47
C ARG A 628 -13.13 -22.35 9.24
N ILE A 629 -13.38 -22.20 10.54
CA ILE A 629 -14.01 -23.24 11.36
C ILE A 629 -15.47 -23.40 10.91
N LEU A 630 -15.82 -24.60 10.47
CA LEU A 630 -17.21 -24.97 10.15
C LEU A 630 -17.85 -25.76 11.29
N GLU A 631 -17.11 -26.70 11.85
CA GLU A 631 -17.49 -27.49 13.02
C GLU A 631 -16.24 -27.86 13.83
N TYR A 632 -16.42 -28.09 15.13
CA TYR A 632 -15.43 -28.67 16.03
C TYR A 632 -15.51 -30.19 16.03
N GLU A 633 -14.34 -30.83 16.07
CA GLU A 633 -14.19 -32.27 16.30
C GLU A 633 -14.36 -32.60 17.78
N THR A 634 -14.89 -33.79 18.10
CA THR A 634 -15.27 -34.15 19.48
C THR A 634 -14.09 -34.55 20.36
N ASP A 635 -12.92 -34.76 19.79
CA ASP A 635 -11.71 -35.28 20.43
C ASP A 635 -10.69 -34.19 20.80
N ILE A 636 -11.16 -32.95 21.01
CA ILE A 636 -10.31 -31.87 21.53
C ILE A 636 -9.76 -32.30 22.89
N LEU A 637 -8.44 -32.53 22.92
CA LEU A 637 -7.73 -32.91 24.11
C LEU A 637 -7.24 -31.67 24.84
N PHE A 638 -6.50 -30.78 24.18
CA PHE A 638 -5.78 -29.73 24.89
C PHE A 638 -6.31 -28.33 24.59
N CYS A 639 -6.18 -27.44 25.57
CA CYS A 639 -6.49 -26.02 25.46
C CYS A 639 -5.30 -25.21 25.98
N PHE A 640 -4.81 -24.26 25.18
CA PHE A 640 -3.61 -23.49 25.47
C PHE A 640 -3.84 -21.99 25.38
N LEU A 641 -3.13 -21.25 26.23
CA LEU A 641 -3.02 -19.80 26.14
C LEU A 641 -2.16 -19.39 24.95
N ASP A 642 -2.51 -18.27 24.32
CA ASP A 642 -1.68 -17.65 23.29
C ASP A 642 -0.31 -17.26 23.84
N ARG A 643 0.74 -17.33 23.01
CA ARG A 643 2.11 -16.95 23.39
C ARG A 643 2.19 -15.53 23.98
N LYS A 644 1.36 -14.60 23.52
CA LYS A 644 1.28 -13.24 24.06
C LYS A 644 0.99 -13.21 25.56
N ALA A 645 0.16 -14.13 26.06
CA ALA A 645 -0.18 -14.24 27.48
C ALA A 645 1.06 -14.54 28.35
N PHE A 646 2.13 -15.12 27.79
CA PHE A 646 3.38 -15.38 28.52
C PHE A 646 4.42 -14.27 28.38
N ILE A 647 4.42 -13.55 27.25
CA ILE A 647 5.34 -12.42 27.00
C ILE A 647 4.86 -11.19 27.78
N SER A 648 3.55 -10.95 27.80
CA SER A 648 2.90 -9.83 28.45
C SER A 648 1.64 -10.31 29.20
N PRO A 649 1.80 -11.05 30.31
CA PRO A 649 0.68 -11.58 31.08
C PRO A 649 -0.15 -10.45 31.69
N CYS A 650 -1.48 -10.54 31.54
CA CYS A 650 -2.38 -9.66 32.28
C CYS A 650 -2.58 -10.17 33.72
N THR A 651 -3.01 -9.27 34.61
CA THR A 651 -3.40 -9.64 35.98
C THR A 651 -4.85 -10.10 35.98
N ILE A 652 -5.13 -11.26 36.55
CA ILE A 652 -6.49 -11.76 36.77
C ILE A 652 -6.87 -11.55 38.24
N VAL A 653 -8.08 -11.04 38.47
CA VAL A 653 -8.61 -10.68 39.79
C VAL A 653 -9.95 -11.38 40.01
N TYR A 654 -10.16 -11.96 41.19
CA TYR A 654 -11.47 -12.51 41.55
C TYR A 654 -12.45 -11.37 41.89
N ARG A 655 -13.65 -11.38 41.29
CA ARG A 655 -14.63 -10.29 41.45
C ARG A 655 -15.10 -10.10 42.87
N GLU A 656 -15.34 -11.19 43.61
CA GLU A 656 -15.83 -11.11 44.99
C GLU A 656 -14.71 -10.87 46.02
N ASN A 657 -13.44 -11.04 45.63
CA ASN A 657 -12.28 -10.72 46.48
C ASN A 657 -11.18 -10.05 45.66
N LEU A 658 -11.21 -8.72 45.61
CA LEU A 658 -10.27 -7.91 44.83
C LEU A 658 -8.81 -8.01 45.29
N ASP A 659 -8.56 -8.54 46.49
CA ASP A 659 -7.20 -8.82 46.98
C ASP A 659 -6.64 -10.14 46.44
N ALA A 660 -7.50 -11.05 45.95
CA ALA A 660 -7.08 -12.27 45.28
C ALA A 660 -6.69 -11.98 43.82
N LYS A 661 -5.39 -11.86 43.58
CA LYS A 661 -4.79 -11.54 42.27
C LYS A 661 -3.76 -12.58 41.87
N ALA A 662 -3.75 -12.94 40.59
CA ALA A 662 -2.74 -13.80 39.98
C ALA A 662 -2.42 -13.32 38.56
N LEU A 663 -1.53 -14.01 37.87
CA LEU A 663 -1.32 -13.79 36.45
C LEU A 663 -2.24 -14.70 35.63
N ILE A 664 -2.61 -14.27 34.42
CA ILE A 664 -3.39 -15.11 33.50
C ILE A 664 -2.73 -16.46 33.21
N THR A 665 -1.39 -16.53 33.33
CA THR A 665 -0.63 -17.78 33.18
C THR A 665 -0.84 -18.77 34.32
N ASP A 666 -1.41 -18.35 35.45
CA ASP A 666 -1.61 -19.18 36.64
C ASP A 666 -2.93 -19.95 36.60
N ILE A 667 -3.80 -19.67 35.63
CA ILE A 667 -5.08 -20.36 35.47
C ILE A 667 -4.89 -21.84 35.07
N THR A 668 -5.89 -22.64 35.43
CA THR A 668 -6.04 -24.03 34.94
C THR A 668 -7.20 -24.09 33.95
N LEU A 669 -6.96 -24.68 32.78
CA LEU A 669 -7.95 -24.80 31.71
C LEU A 669 -8.42 -26.26 31.62
N LYS A 670 -9.73 -26.49 31.70
CA LYS A 670 -10.32 -27.82 31.55
C LYS A 670 -11.42 -27.81 30.50
N VAL A 671 -11.28 -28.60 29.45
CA VAL A 671 -12.37 -28.81 28.48
C VAL A 671 -13.48 -29.61 29.17
N ILE A 672 -14.72 -29.10 29.13
CA ILE A 672 -15.90 -29.69 29.78
C ILE A 672 -16.72 -30.48 28.76
N GLU A 673 -17.04 -29.85 27.63
CA GLU A 673 -17.91 -30.43 26.61
C GLU A 673 -17.56 -29.86 25.24
N VAL A 674 -17.54 -30.71 24.21
CA VAL A 674 -17.30 -30.29 22.83
C VAL A 674 -18.50 -30.67 21.98
N ASN A 675 -19.13 -29.65 21.39
CA ASN A 675 -20.20 -29.80 20.42
C ASN A 675 -19.71 -29.29 19.06
N LYS A 676 -20.37 -29.74 17.99
CA LYS A 676 -20.04 -29.30 16.62
C LYS A 676 -19.94 -27.77 16.46
N ASN A 677 -20.74 -27.01 17.20
CA ASN A 677 -20.79 -25.55 17.05
C ASN A 677 -20.10 -24.76 18.18
N LYS A 678 -19.70 -25.42 19.28
CA LYS A 678 -19.12 -24.74 20.43
C LYS A 678 -18.26 -25.66 21.29
N ILE A 679 -17.21 -25.10 21.89
CA ILE A 679 -16.40 -25.72 22.92
C ILE A 679 -16.75 -25.09 24.26
N LYS A 680 -17.13 -25.88 25.25
CA LYS A 680 -17.37 -25.46 26.64
C LYS A 680 -16.16 -25.85 27.48
N PHE A 681 -15.58 -24.90 28.21
CA PHE A 681 -14.40 -25.12 29.05
C PHE A 681 -14.48 -24.31 30.34
N GLY A 682 -13.86 -24.83 31.39
CA GLY A 682 -13.73 -24.18 32.69
C GLY A 682 -12.36 -23.55 32.85
N VAL A 683 -12.33 -22.35 33.43
CA VAL A 683 -11.14 -21.64 33.88
C VAL A 683 -11.15 -21.64 35.40
N GLN A 684 -10.20 -22.34 36.01
CA GLN A 684 -10.12 -22.51 37.46
C GLN A 684 -8.94 -21.72 38.04
N LEU A 685 -9.23 -20.94 39.09
CA LEU A 685 -8.27 -20.17 39.87
C LEU A 685 -8.86 -19.84 41.25
N PHE A 686 -8.04 -19.85 42.31
CA PHE A 686 -8.49 -19.58 43.70
C PHE A 686 -9.65 -20.47 44.18
N ASP A 687 -9.70 -21.73 43.73
CA ASP A 687 -10.81 -22.67 43.97
C ASP A 687 -12.17 -22.21 43.40
N VAL A 688 -12.17 -21.16 42.57
CA VAL A 688 -13.32 -20.68 41.81
C VAL A 688 -13.18 -21.15 40.36
N THR A 689 -14.29 -21.53 39.73
CA THR A 689 -14.33 -21.92 38.32
C THR A 689 -15.29 -21.04 37.56
N GLU A 690 -14.78 -20.33 36.54
CA GLU A 690 -15.59 -19.62 35.56
C GLU A 690 -15.76 -20.51 34.32
N VAL A 691 -16.98 -20.65 33.83
CA VAL A 691 -17.30 -21.51 32.68
C VAL A 691 -17.55 -20.66 31.44
N LEU A 692 -16.78 -20.92 30.39
CA LEU A 692 -16.86 -20.21 29.12
C LEU A 692 -17.21 -21.14 27.96
N THR A 693 -17.73 -20.53 26.89
CA THR A 693 -17.98 -21.18 25.61
C THR A 693 -17.27 -20.41 24.49
N CYS A 694 -16.65 -21.13 23.56
CA CYS A 694 -16.09 -20.61 22.33
C CYS A 694 -16.88 -21.14 21.14
N ASP A 695 -17.40 -20.26 20.28
CA ASP A 695 -18.14 -20.64 19.07
C ASP A 695 -17.25 -20.73 17.82
N VAL A 696 -17.79 -21.25 16.72
CA VAL A 696 -17.07 -21.39 15.43
C VAL A 696 -16.61 -20.06 14.81
N THR A 697 -17.06 -18.92 15.33
CA THR A 697 -16.56 -17.59 14.91
C THR A 697 -15.38 -17.11 15.76
N GLY A 698 -14.96 -17.91 16.75
CA GLY A 698 -13.89 -17.58 17.68
C GLY A 698 -14.30 -16.59 18.76
N LYS A 699 -15.62 -16.37 18.98
CA LYS A 699 -16.13 -15.50 20.05
C LYS A 699 -16.33 -16.30 21.33
N TYR A 700 -15.98 -15.67 22.45
CA TYR A 700 -16.08 -16.27 23.78
C TYR A 700 -17.25 -15.65 24.55
N ASN A 701 -17.99 -16.49 25.27
CA ASN A 701 -19.05 -16.06 26.17
C ASN A 701 -18.90 -16.75 27.52
N SER A 702 -19.11 -16.01 28.61
CA SER A 702 -19.09 -16.54 29.98
C SER A 702 -20.52 -16.85 30.46
N GLU A 703 -20.71 -17.97 31.16
CA GLU A 703 -22.01 -18.30 31.78
C GLU A 703 -22.25 -17.45 33.04
N LYS A 704 -21.18 -17.19 33.80
CA LYS A 704 -21.16 -16.29 34.95
C LYS A 704 -19.76 -15.72 35.08
N GLU A 705 -19.64 -14.41 35.00
CA GLU A 705 -18.35 -13.73 35.12
C GLU A 705 -17.89 -13.73 36.58
N GLU A 706 -16.83 -14.47 36.89
CA GLU A 706 -16.20 -14.55 38.21
C GLU A 706 -14.89 -13.74 38.25
N PHE A 707 -14.23 -13.56 37.10
CA PHE A 707 -12.92 -12.94 37.00
C PHE A 707 -12.92 -11.60 36.22
N ILE A 708 -11.91 -10.77 36.50
CA ILE A 708 -11.57 -9.54 35.75
C ILE A 708 -10.12 -9.64 35.30
N CYS A 709 -9.86 -9.36 34.03
CA CYS A 709 -8.52 -9.27 33.46
C CYS A 709 -8.09 -7.80 33.37
N LYS A 710 -6.97 -7.43 33.99
CA LYS A 710 -6.40 -6.09 33.95
C LYS A 710 -5.10 -6.07 33.14
N ASN A 711 -5.06 -5.24 32.11
CA ASN A 711 -3.88 -5.02 31.29
C ASN A 711 -3.56 -3.52 31.23
N GLY A 712 -2.61 -3.07 32.05
CA GLY A 712 -2.32 -1.64 32.19
C GLY A 712 -3.49 -0.89 32.84
N LYS A 713 -4.11 0.04 32.09
CA LYS A 713 -5.27 0.83 32.55
C LYS A 713 -6.62 0.23 32.13
N GLU A 714 -6.60 -0.78 31.27
CA GLU A 714 -7.80 -1.39 30.70
C GLU A 714 -8.24 -2.59 31.54
N GLU A 715 -9.55 -2.75 31.69
CA GLU A 715 -10.18 -3.86 32.40
C GLU A 715 -11.13 -4.58 31.45
N TYR A 716 -11.01 -5.91 31.40
CA TYR A 716 -11.72 -6.78 30.49
C TYR A 716 -12.44 -7.88 31.27
N SER A 717 -13.58 -8.36 30.78
CA SER A 717 -14.07 -9.68 31.21
C SER A 717 -13.14 -10.78 30.69
N LEU A 718 -13.21 -11.97 31.27
CA LEU A 718 -12.38 -13.09 30.82
C LEU A 718 -12.74 -13.52 29.39
N ALA A 719 -14.02 -13.44 29.02
CA ALA A 719 -14.51 -13.69 27.67
C ALA A 719 -14.00 -12.66 26.65
N GLU A 720 -14.00 -11.38 27.01
CA GLU A 720 -13.48 -10.30 26.15
C GLU A 720 -11.96 -10.45 25.95
N TYR A 721 -11.24 -10.77 27.04
CA TYR A 721 -9.80 -11.02 26.97
C TYR A 721 -9.46 -12.15 25.99
N PHE A 722 -10.17 -13.28 26.04
CA PHE A 722 -9.95 -14.39 25.11
C PHE A 722 -10.45 -14.11 23.70
N SER A 723 -11.46 -13.26 23.52
CA SER A 723 -11.85 -12.82 22.16
C SER A 723 -10.71 -12.02 21.50
N ASN A 724 -9.96 -11.24 22.27
CA ASN A 724 -8.78 -10.50 21.82
C ASN A 724 -7.49 -11.34 21.77
N ASN A 725 -7.43 -12.41 22.59
CA ASN A 725 -6.29 -13.32 22.72
C ASN A 725 -6.79 -14.78 22.71
N PRO A 726 -7.20 -15.31 21.54
CA PRO A 726 -7.89 -16.59 21.44
C PRO A 726 -7.04 -17.75 21.95
N LEU A 727 -7.70 -18.67 22.64
CA LEU A 727 -7.13 -19.95 23.04
C LEU A 727 -6.89 -20.83 21.81
N SER A 728 -5.89 -21.69 21.90
CA SER A 728 -5.64 -22.75 20.91
C SER A 728 -6.22 -24.06 21.43
N PHE A 729 -7.12 -24.69 20.67
CA PHE A 729 -7.69 -26.00 21.00
C PHE A 729 -7.09 -27.07 20.08
N LYS A 730 -6.55 -28.14 20.64
CA LYS A 730 -5.83 -29.19 19.90
C LYS A 730 -6.48 -30.56 20.07
N THR A 731 -6.73 -31.25 18.96
CA THR A 731 -7.33 -32.59 18.88
C THR A 731 -6.27 -33.70 18.98
N THR A 732 -6.71 -34.97 18.94
CA THR A 732 -5.80 -36.13 18.91
C THR A 732 -5.06 -36.26 17.58
N ASP A 733 -5.63 -35.80 16.47
CA ASP A 733 -5.05 -35.91 15.12
C ASP A 733 -4.18 -34.70 14.73
N ASP A 734 -3.82 -33.87 15.71
CA ASP A 734 -3.02 -32.65 15.55
C ASP A 734 -3.76 -31.51 14.81
N THR A 735 -5.09 -31.58 14.70
CA THR A 735 -5.91 -30.43 14.30
C THR A 735 -5.92 -29.36 15.39
N VAL A 736 -5.61 -28.12 15.00
CA VAL A 736 -5.54 -26.96 15.89
C VAL A 736 -6.60 -25.94 15.48
N TYR A 737 -7.52 -25.63 16.38
CA TYR A 737 -8.46 -24.52 16.27
C TYR A 737 -7.90 -23.29 16.96
N TYR A 738 -7.82 -22.17 16.26
CA TYR A 738 -7.30 -20.91 16.79
C TYR A 738 -8.07 -19.72 16.20
N GLY A 739 -8.70 -18.93 17.08
CA GLY A 739 -9.62 -17.88 16.66
C GLY A 739 -10.76 -18.45 15.81
N GLN A 740 -10.90 -17.95 14.58
CA GLN A 740 -11.92 -18.38 13.61
C GLN A 740 -11.38 -19.37 12.55
N GLU A 741 -10.15 -19.85 12.72
CA GLU A 741 -9.45 -20.70 11.76
C GLU A 741 -9.14 -22.09 12.35
N VAL A 742 -9.14 -23.09 11.48
CA VAL A 742 -8.68 -24.46 11.79
C VAL A 742 -7.50 -24.82 10.90
N LEU A 743 -6.47 -25.38 11.54
CA LEU A 743 -5.32 -25.98 10.89
C LEU A 743 -5.44 -27.48 11.07
N LYS A 744 -5.73 -28.21 9.99
CA LYS A 744 -5.82 -29.67 10.05
C LYS A 744 -4.43 -30.31 10.11
N GLY A 745 -4.23 -31.17 11.11
CA GLY A 745 -3.04 -31.99 11.26
C GLY A 745 -2.95 -33.07 10.18
N ASN A 746 -1.76 -33.65 10.00
CA ASN A 746 -1.61 -34.87 9.22
C ASN A 746 -0.46 -35.69 9.81
N LEU A 747 -0.71 -36.27 10.98
CA LEU A 747 0.21 -37.18 11.65
C LEU A 747 -0.53 -38.47 12.00
N GLU A 748 -0.01 -39.59 11.50
CA GLU A 748 -0.18 -40.86 12.22
C GLU A 748 0.65 -40.75 13.51
N LEU A 749 0.01 -40.55 14.66
CA LEU A 749 0.72 -40.53 15.94
C LEU A 749 1.26 -41.94 16.25
N GLU A 750 2.57 -42.06 16.47
CA GLU A 750 3.17 -43.29 17.00
C GLU A 750 2.63 -43.58 18.42
N LYS A 751 2.39 -44.86 18.74
CA LYS A 751 2.00 -45.27 20.11
C LYS A 751 3.13 -44.96 21.10
N TYR A 752 2.77 -44.58 22.34
CA TYR A 752 3.77 -44.23 23.36
C TYR A 752 4.64 -45.44 23.69
N ASP A 753 5.97 -45.29 23.55
CA ASP A 753 6.94 -46.35 23.82
C ASP A 753 7.05 -46.62 25.33
N GLN A 754 6.62 -47.81 25.76
CA GLN A 754 6.68 -48.25 27.16
C GLN A 754 8.11 -48.29 27.73
N ASN A 755 9.16 -48.31 26.90
CA ASN A 755 10.54 -48.21 27.38
C ASN A 755 10.86 -46.85 28.02
N ARG A 756 10.02 -45.83 27.80
CA ARG A 756 10.16 -44.49 28.40
C ARG A 756 9.53 -44.39 29.80
N ILE A 757 8.98 -45.49 30.30
CA ILE A 757 8.44 -45.61 31.66
C ILE A 757 9.55 -46.17 32.55
N CYS A 758 10.00 -45.31 33.47
CA CYS A 758 10.77 -45.69 34.64
C CYS A 758 9.80 -46.12 35.73
N SER A 759 10.04 -47.25 36.37
CA SER A 759 9.17 -47.78 37.41
C SER A 759 9.84 -47.62 38.77
N PHE A 760 9.09 -47.14 39.76
CA PHE A 760 9.47 -47.15 41.16
C PHE A 760 8.65 -48.20 41.91
N ASN A 761 9.30 -48.87 42.85
CA ASN A 761 8.59 -49.62 43.88
C ASN A 761 8.22 -48.64 45.02
N TRP A 762 7.02 -48.08 44.93
CA TRP A 762 6.52 -47.08 45.89
C TRP A 762 6.40 -47.64 47.32
N ASP A 763 6.13 -48.94 47.46
CA ASP A 763 6.05 -49.60 48.77
C ASP A 763 7.42 -49.66 49.46
N ASP A 764 8.49 -49.97 48.71
CA ASP A 764 9.87 -49.95 49.23
C ASP A 764 10.32 -48.54 49.65
N MET A 765 9.76 -47.52 49.00
CA MET A 765 9.98 -46.11 49.34
C MET A 765 9.07 -45.63 50.48
N ASN A 766 8.19 -46.49 51.00
CA ASN A 766 7.18 -46.19 52.03
C ASN A 766 6.25 -45.02 51.64
N VAL A 767 5.87 -44.94 50.36
CA VAL A 767 5.06 -43.86 49.78
C VAL A 767 3.59 -44.26 49.67
N ASP A 768 2.69 -43.39 50.13
CA ASP A 768 1.25 -43.50 49.87
C ASP A 768 0.93 -42.89 48.49
N THR A 769 0.64 -43.76 47.51
CA THR A 769 0.36 -43.36 46.11
C THR A 769 -0.95 -42.59 45.92
N SER A 770 -1.83 -42.57 46.93
CA SER A 770 -3.06 -41.77 46.93
C SER A 770 -2.84 -40.34 47.46
N LEU A 771 -1.65 -40.05 48.01
CA LEU A 771 -1.33 -38.77 48.64
C LEU A 771 -0.23 -38.02 47.87
N GLU A 772 -0.61 -36.94 47.19
CA GLU A 772 0.31 -36.08 46.44
C GLU A 772 1.29 -35.35 47.37
N CYS A 773 0.76 -34.67 48.39
CA CYS A 773 1.52 -33.88 49.37
C CYS A 773 0.87 -33.96 50.76
N GLY A 774 1.66 -33.82 51.83
CA GLY A 774 1.17 -33.84 53.22
C GLY A 774 1.59 -35.07 54.03
N ILE A 775 0.93 -35.28 55.18
CA ILE A 775 1.27 -36.36 56.13
C ILE A 775 0.45 -37.60 55.78
N GLY A 776 1.13 -38.70 55.45
CA GLY A 776 0.51 -39.98 55.15
C GLY A 776 -0.02 -40.70 56.39
N ILE A 777 -0.89 -41.68 56.15
CA ILE A 777 -1.45 -42.53 57.20
C ILE A 777 -0.45 -43.67 57.49
N ASN A 778 -0.40 -44.17 58.72
CA ASN A 778 0.45 -45.30 59.14
C ASN A 778 1.97 -45.10 58.94
N GLY A 779 2.46 -43.86 58.94
CA GLY A 779 3.89 -43.57 58.81
C GLY A 779 4.42 -43.62 57.38
N MET A 780 3.54 -43.77 56.38
CA MET A 780 3.87 -43.57 54.97
C MET A 780 4.06 -42.08 54.67
N ILE A 781 4.85 -41.78 53.64
CA ILE A 781 5.14 -40.41 53.18
C ILE A 781 4.41 -40.11 51.87
N SER A 782 4.24 -38.83 51.54
CA SER A 782 3.62 -38.41 50.28
C SER A 782 4.50 -38.72 49.06
N ILE A 783 3.91 -38.73 47.86
CA ILE A 783 4.65 -38.90 46.59
C ILE A 783 5.76 -37.85 46.47
N GLN A 784 5.46 -36.59 46.78
CA GLN A 784 6.45 -35.52 46.76
C GLN A 784 7.59 -35.76 47.76
N ASP A 785 7.32 -36.25 48.96
CA ASP A 785 8.37 -36.56 49.95
C ASP A 785 9.20 -37.79 49.56
N GLY A 786 8.57 -38.81 48.98
CA GLY A 786 9.28 -39.97 48.41
C GLY A 786 10.25 -39.55 47.30
N LEU A 787 9.76 -38.75 46.35
CA LEU A 787 10.58 -38.20 45.26
C LEU A 787 11.68 -37.27 45.81
N ARG A 788 11.37 -36.42 46.80
CA ARG A 788 12.34 -35.56 47.46
C ARG A 788 13.50 -36.37 48.06
N ASN A 789 13.20 -37.48 48.73
CA ASN A 789 14.21 -38.34 49.34
C ASN A 789 15.08 -39.00 48.27
N TYR A 790 14.48 -39.50 47.19
CA TYR A 790 15.18 -40.05 46.04
C TYR A 790 16.14 -39.02 45.40
N LEU A 791 15.63 -37.84 45.04
CA LEU A 791 16.43 -36.79 44.41
C LEU A 791 17.57 -36.27 45.31
N LYS A 792 17.38 -36.28 46.64
CA LYS A 792 18.44 -35.92 47.59
C LYS A 792 19.56 -36.95 47.69
N GLN A 793 19.32 -38.21 47.36
CA GLN A 793 20.36 -39.25 47.35
C GLN A 793 21.25 -39.16 46.10
N GLU A 794 20.71 -38.62 45.00
CA GLU A 794 21.43 -38.42 43.75
C GLU A 794 22.49 -37.30 43.87
N LEU A 795 23.77 -37.67 43.87
CA LEU A 795 24.89 -36.71 44.02
C LEU A 795 25.19 -35.90 42.76
N LYS A 796 24.68 -36.31 41.59
CA LYS A 796 24.91 -35.63 40.30
C LYS A 796 24.27 -34.24 40.23
N PHE A 797 23.19 -34.00 40.97
CA PHE A 797 22.48 -32.73 40.94
C PHE A 797 23.21 -31.66 41.78
N SER A 798 23.64 -30.59 41.12
CA SER A 798 24.25 -29.42 41.76
C SER A 798 23.20 -28.60 42.51
N HIS A 799 21.98 -28.47 41.95
CA HIS A 799 20.88 -27.74 42.57
C HIS A 799 19.59 -28.56 42.52
N ILE A 800 18.78 -28.46 43.57
CA ILE A 800 17.44 -29.07 43.66
C ILE A 800 16.50 -28.03 44.25
N ILE A 801 15.42 -27.72 43.52
CA ILE A 801 14.39 -26.77 43.93
C ILE A 801 13.09 -27.52 44.13
N PHE A 802 12.41 -27.27 45.25
CA PHE A 802 11.04 -27.70 45.51
C PHE A 802 10.08 -26.54 45.27
N ASP A 803 9.35 -26.57 44.17
CA ASP A 803 8.50 -25.47 43.72
C ASP A 803 7.00 -25.79 43.78
N HIS A 804 6.51 -26.36 44.88
CA HIS A 804 5.09 -26.64 45.02
C HIS A 804 4.21 -25.37 45.22
N GLY A 805 3.09 -25.29 44.50
CA GLY A 805 1.99 -24.33 44.71
C GLY A 805 1.54 -23.62 43.42
N THR A 806 0.38 -22.96 43.44
CA THR A 806 -0.23 -22.30 42.25
C THR A 806 0.78 -21.50 41.43
N GLY A 807 0.82 -21.75 40.11
CA GLY A 807 1.74 -21.06 39.19
C GLY A 807 3.19 -21.56 39.22
N GLU A 808 3.43 -22.77 39.73
CA GLU A 808 4.72 -23.47 39.73
C GLU A 808 5.31 -23.71 38.33
N ILE A 809 6.63 -23.89 38.31
CA ILE A 809 7.35 -24.38 37.13
C ILE A 809 7.15 -25.90 37.00
N ALA A 810 7.42 -26.62 38.09
CA ALA A 810 7.24 -28.05 38.31
C ALA A 810 7.39 -28.33 39.81
N ASP A 811 6.88 -29.44 40.35
CA ASP A 811 7.03 -29.76 41.79
C ASP A 811 8.50 -29.82 42.22
N PHE A 812 9.35 -30.45 41.39
CA PHE A 812 10.79 -30.44 41.56
C PHE A 812 11.52 -30.04 40.29
N ILE A 813 12.60 -29.27 40.46
CA ILE A 813 13.51 -28.89 39.39
C ILE A 813 14.93 -29.22 39.84
N THR A 814 15.63 -30.03 39.05
CA THR A 814 17.03 -30.36 39.32
C THR A 814 17.94 -29.78 38.25
N PHE A 815 19.18 -29.48 38.63
CA PHE A 815 20.22 -28.99 37.73
C PHE A 815 21.46 -29.84 37.88
N GLU A 816 22.01 -30.30 36.76
CA GLU A 816 23.30 -30.97 36.66
C GLU A 816 24.17 -30.20 35.66
N GLU A 817 25.43 -29.96 36.03
CA GLU A 817 26.39 -29.27 35.16
C GLU A 817 27.44 -30.29 34.70
N ASN A 818 27.50 -30.54 33.40
CA ASN A 818 28.42 -31.52 32.84
C ASN A 818 28.97 -31.05 31.49
N GLY A 819 30.28 -30.81 31.44
CA GLY A 819 30.97 -30.27 30.26
C GLY A 819 30.37 -28.93 29.80
N ASP A 820 30.00 -28.88 28.52
CA ASP A 820 29.38 -27.72 27.87
C ASP A 820 27.85 -27.65 28.05
N PHE A 821 27.25 -28.53 28.84
CA PHE A 821 25.80 -28.63 29.01
C PHE A 821 25.34 -28.38 30.45
N ILE A 822 24.14 -27.82 30.56
CA ILE A 822 23.35 -27.72 31.79
C ILE A 822 22.13 -28.60 31.58
N TYR A 823 22.04 -29.70 32.32
CA TYR A 823 20.91 -30.61 32.31
C TYR A 823 19.90 -30.17 33.35
N VAL A 824 18.65 -29.98 32.93
CA VAL A 824 17.54 -29.61 33.81
C VAL A 824 16.48 -30.70 33.75
N GLU A 825 16.07 -31.21 34.91
CA GLU A 825 14.96 -32.15 34.98
C GLU A 825 13.81 -31.52 35.76
N MET A 826 12.62 -31.54 35.17
CA MET A 826 11.38 -31.00 35.76
C MET A 826 10.42 -32.15 36.07
N TYR A 827 9.97 -32.26 37.31
CA TYR A 827 9.13 -33.35 37.79
C TYR A 827 7.76 -32.82 38.20
N HIS A 828 6.69 -33.42 37.64
CA HIS A 828 5.30 -33.10 37.94
C HIS A 828 4.64 -34.29 38.63
N CYS A 829 4.20 -34.12 39.86
CA CYS A 829 3.66 -35.17 40.72
C CYS A 829 2.14 -35.11 40.78
N LYS A 830 1.48 -36.25 40.56
CA LYS A 830 0.06 -36.39 40.83
C LYS A 830 -0.26 -37.68 41.56
N ALA A 831 -1.21 -37.60 42.48
CA ALA A 831 -1.76 -38.77 43.17
C ALA A 831 -2.52 -39.68 42.20
N MET A 832 -2.49 -40.98 42.50
CA MET A 832 -3.35 -41.97 41.87
C MET A 832 -4.78 -41.78 42.39
N LYS A 833 -5.73 -41.47 41.48
CA LYS A 833 -7.17 -41.38 41.79
C LYS A 833 -7.93 -42.58 41.23
N GLY A 834 -7.39 -43.23 40.20
CA GLY A 834 -7.93 -44.46 39.61
C GLY A 834 -7.93 -45.64 40.58
N LYS A 835 -8.89 -46.56 40.40
CA LYS A 835 -8.99 -47.78 41.24
C LYS A 835 -7.96 -48.86 40.89
N THR A 836 -7.48 -48.88 39.64
CA THR A 836 -6.48 -49.82 39.14
C THR A 836 -5.48 -49.09 38.24
N PHE A 837 -4.31 -49.68 37.99
CA PHE A 837 -3.33 -49.10 37.08
C PHE A 837 -3.86 -48.95 35.66
N ASN A 838 -3.35 -47.95 34.94
CA ASN A 838 -3.67 -47.61 33.54
C ASN A 838 -5.18 -47.48 33.25
N SER A 839 -6.01 -47.09 34.24
CA SER A 839 -7.48 -47.08 34.10
C SER A 839 -8.11 -45.68 34.05
N SER A 840 -7.43 -44.65 34.55
CA SER A 840 -7.94 -43.29 34.64
C SER A 840 -7.29 -42.40 33.58
N VAL A 841 -8.10 -41.87 32.66
CA VAL A 841 -7.66 -40.87 31.68
C VAL A 841 -7.35 -39.54 32.37
N ASP A 842 -8.13 -39.17 33.38
CA ASP A 842 -7.97 -37.91 34.11
C ASP A 842 -6.62 -37.84 34.86
N ASP A 843 -6.17 -38.97 35.44
CA ASP A 843 -4.89 -39.06 36.16
C ASP A 843 -3.70 -38.75 35.24
N VAL A 844 -3.82 -39.10 33.95
CA VAL A 844 -2.78 -38.89 32.94
C VAL A 844 -2.92 -37.51 32.29
N TYR A 845 -4.14 -37.08 32.02
CA TYR A 845 -4.43 -35.81 31.37
C TYR A 845 -3.94 -34.62 32.20
N GLU A 846 -4.25 -34.60 33.50
CA GLU A 846 -3.90 -33.50 34.42
C GLU A 846 -2.37 -33.29 34.47
N VAL A 847 -1.62 -34.36 34.73
CA VAL A 847 -0.16 -34.30 34.86
C VAL A 847 0.54 -34.04 33.53
N THR A 848 0.00 -34.57 32.41
CA THR A 848 0.54 -34.31 31.07
C THR A 848 0.35 -32.84 30.69
N GLN A 849 -0.78 -32.23 31.07
CA GLN A 849 -1.02 -30.81 30.85
C GLN A 849 -0.05 -29.94 31.65
N GLN A 850 0.27 -30.29 32.89
CA GLN A 850 1.30 -29.60 33.68
C GLN A 850 2.69 -29.72 33.05
N ALA A 851 3.06 -30.92 32.59
CA ALA A 851 4.30 -31.17 31.87
C ALA A 851 4.40 -30.29 30.61
N ILE A 852 3.35 -30.26 29.79
CA ILE A 852 3.28 -29.41 28.60
C ILE A 852 3.38 -27.92 28.97
N LYS A 853 2.61 -27.46 29.95
CA LYS A 853 2.60 -26.05 30.42
C LYS A 853 3.98 -25.61 30.89
N SER A 854 4.74 -26.49 31.54
CA SER A 854 6.08 -26.16 32.04
C SER A 854 7.10 -25.86 30.93
N SER A 855 6.86 -26.33 29.70
CA SER A 855 7.75 -26.12 28.56
C SER A 855 8.02 -24.65 28.24
N ILE A 856 7.06 -23.77 28.50
CA ILE A 856 7.20 -22.34 28.21
C ILE A 856 8.30 -21.69 29.04
N TRP A 857 8.49 -22.15 30.28
CA TRP A 857 9.45 -21.60 31.22
C TRP A 857 10.89 -21.89 30.80
N VAL A 858 11.10 -22.94 30.00
CA VAL A 858 12.41 -23.35 29.50
C VAL A 858 12.69 -22.89 28.06
N SER A 859 11.87 -21.97 27.53
CA SER A 859 12.05 -21.38 26.20
C SER A 859 13.37 -20.61 26.06
N SER A 860 13.89 -20.06 27.16
CA SER A 860 15.24 -19.49 27.26
C SER A 860 15.75 -19.57 28.69
N LYS A 861 17.09 -19.57 28.89
CA LYS A 861 17.68 -19.50 30.23
C LYS A 861 17.25 -18.25 31.00
N ALA A 862 17.05 -17.13 30.29
CA ALA A 862 16.59 -15.88 30.87
C ALA A 862 15.14 -15.99 31.39
N MET A 863 14.26 -16.65 30.64
CA MET A 863 12.87 -16.89 31.08
C MET A 863 12.81 -17.82 32.28
N LEU A 864 13.58 -18.92 32.27
CA LEU A 864 13.66 -19.85 33.38
C LEU A 864 14.20 -19.16 34.64
N LEU A 865 15.32 -18.45 34.52
CA LEU A 865 15.94 -17.72 35.62
C LEU A 865 15.00 -16.65 36.18
N LYS A 866 14.29 -15.90 35.33
CA LYS A 866 13.32 -14.89 35.75
C LYS A 866 12.19 -15.54 36.56
N LYS A 867 11.59 -16.63 36.05
CA LYS A 867 10.50 -17.32 36.75
C LYS A 867 10.97 -17.89 38.09
N ILE A 868 12.16 -18.50 38.16
CA ILE A 868 12.73 -18.99 39.42
C ILE A 868 12.94 -17.83 40.39
N ASN A 869 13.49 -16.70 39.94
CA ASN A 869 13.68 -15.51 40.76
C ASN A 869 12.36 -15.00 41.35
N ASP A 870 11.31 -14.89 40.52
CA ASP A 870 9.98 -14.43 40.95
C ASP A 870 9.39 -15.38 42.00
N ARG A 871 9.63 -16.70 41.86
CA ARG A 871 9.16 -17.73 42.80
C ARG A 871 9.95 -17.74 44.11
N VAL A 872 11.24 -17.44 44.08
CA VAL A 872 12.11 -17.39 45.28
C VAL A 872 11.86 -16.11 46.08
N LEU A 873 11.76 -14.95 45.42
CA LEU A 873 11.51 -13.67 46.08
C LEU A 873 10.12 -13.59 46.74
N GLY A 874 9.13 -14.30 46.20
CA GLY A 874 7.77 -14.34 46.74
C GLY A 874 7.53 -15.41 47.83
N ALA A 875 8.51 -16.27 48.12
CA ALA A 875 8.33 -17.40 49.04
C ALA A 875 8.57 -17.03 50.52
N LYS A 876 7.74 -17.56 51.42
CA LYS A 876 7.94 -17.43 52.88
C LYS A 876 9.03 -18.37 53.43
N ASN A 877 9.30 -19.47 52.74
CA ASN A 877 10.28 -20.50 53.11
C ASN A 877 11.29 -20.69 51.97
N ASP A 878 12.49 -21.17 52.29
CA ASP A 878 13.49 -21.51 51.28
C ASP A 878 12.99 -22.67 50.40
N LYS A 879 13.00 -22.44 49.08
CA LYS A 879 12.61 -23.43 48.07
C LYS A 879 13.79 -24.30 47.63
N PHE A 880 15.04 -23.90 47.94
CA PHE A 880 16.22 -24.70 47.59
C PHE A 880 16.42 -25.84 48.60
N LEU A 881 16.40 -27.07 48.09
CA LEU A 881 16.75 -28.27 48.86
C LEU A 881 18.27 -28.57 48.79
N ARG A 882 18.93 -28.08 47.74
CA ARG A 882 20.38 -28.15 47.52
C ARG A 882 20.81 -27.00 46.60
N GLY A 883 21.96 -26.39 46.89
CA GLY A 883 22.49 -25.24 46.16
C GLY A 883 21.82 -23.93 46.58
N GLU A 884 22.17 -22.81 45.94
CA GLU A 884 21.60 -21.49 46.23
C GLU A 884 21.29 -20.69 44.95
N PHE A 885 20.44 -19.67 45.05
CA PHE A 885 20.04 -18.88 43.88
C PHE A 885 21.21 -18.17 43.19
N ARG A 886 22.20 -17.71 43.97
CA ARG A 886 23.37 -17.01 43.43
C ARG A 886 24.19 -17.90 42.49
N THR A 887 24.52 -19.11 42.91
CA THR A 887 25.28 -20.07 42.11
C THR A 887 24.46 -20.57 40.91
N LEU A 888 23.15 -20.76 41.08
CA LEU A 888 22.27 -21.13 39.97
C LEU A 888 22.21 -20.03 38.90
N LYS A 889 22.17 -18.76 39.31
CA LYS A 889 22.19 -17.62 38.40
C LYS A 889 23.47 -17.58 37.57
N GLU A 890 24.62 -17.85 38.17
CA GLU A 890 25.91 -17.93 37.47
C GLU A 890 25.90 -19.06 36.44
N ILE A 891 25.39 -20.24 36.80
CA ILE A 891 25.24 -21.39 35.88
C ILE A 891 24.35 -21.03 34.70
N LEU A 892 23.15 -20.48 34.95
CA LEU A 892 22.21 -20.12 33.88
C LEU A 892 22.65 -18.92 33.03
N GLN A 893 23.57 -18.09 33.51
CA GLN A 893 24.17 -16.98 32.73
C GLN A 893 25.42 -17.39 31.95
N SER A 894 25.95 -18.59 32.17
CA SER A 894 27.10 -19.12 31.44
C SER A 894 26.83 -19.34 29.94
N SER A 895 27.88 -19.62 29.16
CA SER A 895 27.78 -19.96 27.73
C SER A 895 27.30 -21.40 27.45
N LYS A 896 27.16 -22.25 28.48
CA LYS A 896 26.81 -23.67 28.35
C LYS A 896 25.43 -23.90 27.73
N LEU A 897 25.20 -24.95 26.97
CA LEU A 897 23.90 -25.21 26.35
C LEU A 897 22.91 -25.85 27.34
N LEU A 898 21.66 -25.38 27.34
CA LEU A 898 20.60 -25.93 28.18
C LEU A 898 19.97 -27.17 27.52
N GLN A 899 19.87 -28.28 28.24
CA GLN A 899 19.14 -29.49 27.84
C GLN A 899 18.13 -29.84 28.93
N VAL A 900 16.88 -30.08 28.54
CA VAL A 900 15.79 -30.27 29.50
C VAL A 900 15.12 -31.62 29.31
N LYS A 901 14.77 -32.28 30.42
CA LYS A 901 13.88 -33.44 30.46
C LYS A 901 12.68 -33.15 31.37
N VAL A 902 11.52 -33.67 31.00
CA VAL A 902 10.31 -33.55 31.82
C VAL A 902 9.85 -34.94 32.23
N TYR A 903 9.59 -35.11 33.53
CA TYR A 903 9.11 -36.33 34.13
C TYR A 903 7.67 -36.13 34.62
N VAL A 904 6.78 -36.96 34.12
CA VAL A 904 5.44 -37.16 34.69
C VAL A 904 5.56 -38.22 35.78
N VAL A 905 5.33 -37.84 37.03
CA VAL A 905 5.38 -38.73 38.19
C VAL A 905 3.95 -39.10 38.56
N GLN A 906 3.51 -40.25 38.08
CA GLN A 906 2.13 -40.70 38.17
C GLN A 906 2.08 -42.21 38.50
N PRO A 907 1.92 -42.57 39.79
CA PRO A 907 1.84 -43.98 40.22
C PRO A 907 0.71 -44.77 39.56
N ALA A 908 -0.34 -44.09 39.06
CA ALA A 908 -1.43 -44.76 38.34
C ALA A 908 -0.96 -45.42 37.02
N ILE A 909 0.21 -45.05 36.48
CA ILE A 909 0.78 -45.65 35.27
C ILE A 909 1.70 -46.80 35.67
N SER A 910 1.39 -48.04 35.27
CA SER A 910 2.27 -49.19 35.51
C SER A 910 2.91 -49.66 34.21
N LYS A 911 4.20 -50.01 34.31
CA LYS A 911 4.99 -50.56 33.20
C LYS A 911 4.60 -52.00 32.87
N SER A 912 4.18 -52.79 33.87
CA SER A 912 3.79 -54.19 33.71
C SER A 912 2.35 -54.39 33.19
N VAL A 913 1.54 -53.33 33.14
CA VAL A 913 0.15 -53.36 32.65
C VAL A 913 0.07 -52.72 31.26
N GLU A 914 -0.74 -53.29 30.36
CA GLU A 914 -0.97 -52.70 29.03
C GLU A 914 -1.60 -51.31 29.15
N ILE A 915 -1.17 -50.37 28.31
CA ILE A 915 -1.68 -49.00 28.31
C ILE A 915 -2.83 -48.90 27.29
N PRO A 916 -4.06 -48.57 27.70
CA PRO A 916 -5.18 -48.39 26.76
C PRO A 916 -4.90 -47.33 25.71
N ASP A 917 -5.46 -47.50 24.51
CA ASP A 917 -5.21 -46.60 23.37
C ASP A 917 -5.46 -45.12 23.72
N LYS A 918 -6.53 -44.79 24.47
CA LYS A 918 -6.82 -43.41 24.89
C LYS A 918 -5.71 -42.77 25.75
N ILE A 919 -5.15 -43.53 26.69
CA ILE A 919 -4.04 -43.06 27.54
C ILE A 919 -2.77 -42.95 26.69
N SER A 920 -2.53 -43.93 25.80
CA SER A 920 -1.41 -43.91 24.86
C SER A 920 -1.46 -42.68 23.95
N THR A 921 -2.64 -42.32 23.42
CA THR A 921 -2.82 -41.13 22.58
C THR A 921 -2.48 -39.84 23.32
N ILE A 922 -2.91 -39.68 24.58
CA ILE A 922 -2.61 -38.48 25.38
C ILE A 922 -1.11 -38.36 25.64
N LEU A 923 -0.47 -39.45 26.03
CA LEU A 923 0.98 -39.49 26.28
C LEU A 923 1.78 -39.26 25.01
N SER A 924 1.37 -39.85 23.88
CA SER A 924 1.98 -39.63 22.58
C SER A 924 1.83 -38.20 22.11
N ALA A 925 0.63 -37.61 22.22
CA ALA A 925 0.38 -36.22 21.86
C ALA A 925 1.19 -35.26 22.74
N GLY A 926 1.24 -35.48 24.06
CA GLY A 926 2.06 -34.67 24.97
C GLY A 926 3.57 -34.83 24.76
N THR A 927 4.02 -36.04 24.42
CA THR A 927 5.42 -36.29 24.08
C THR A 927 5.82 -35.64 22.77
N SER A 928 4.97 -35.77 21.74
CA SER A 928 5.16 -35.11 20.45
C SER A 928 5.24 -33.60 20.65
N PHE A 929 4.31 -33.03 21.43
CA PHE A 929 4.33 -31.62 21.80
C PHE A 929 5.68 -31.23 22.40
N ILE A 930 6.06 -31.90 23.50
CA ILE A 930 7.25 -31.56 24.28
C ILE A 930 8.55 -31.73 23.47
N LYS A 931 8.70 -32.81 22.70
CA LYS A 931 9.90 -33.02 21.86
C LYS A 931 10.04 -31.97 20.77
N ASN A 932 8.92 -31.51 20.21
CA ASN A 932 8.91 -30.48 19.19
C ASN A 932 9.13 -29.08 19.76
N THR A 933 9.30 -28.91 21.08
CA THR A 933 9.68 -27.62 21.69
C THR A 933 11.12 -27.18 21.42
N GLY A 934 11.97 -28.07 20.87
CA GLY A 934 13.34 -27.76 20.48
C GLY A 934 14.34 -27.56 21.64
N LYS A 935 13.88 -27.61 22.90
CA LYS A 935 14.71 -27.49 24.11
C LYS A 935 14.53 -28.64 25.08
N ILE A 936 13.33 -29.22 25.15
CA ILE A 936 13.08 -30.44 25.91
C ILE A 936 13.38 -31.64 25.02
N GLN A 937 14.27 -32.50 25.48
CA GLN A 937 14.69 -33.68 24.76
C GLN A 937 13.63 -34.77 24.80
N GLU A 938 13.02 -34.98 25.98
CA GLU A 938 12.13 -36.10 26.24
C GLU A 938 11.07 -35.78 27.30
N LEU A 939 9.90 -36.40 27.14
CA LEU A 939 8.90 -36.60 28.19
C LEU A 939 8.99 -38.06 28.66
N LEU A 940 9.32 -38.24 29.92
CA LEU A 940 9.49 -39.53 30.59
C LEU A 940 8.42 -39.71 31.66
N ILE A 941 8.13 -40.96 32.02
CA ILE A 941 7.16 -41.28 33.06
C ILE A 941 7.87 -42.00 34.20
N ILE A 942 7.60 -41.57 35.43
CA ILE A 942 7.89 -42.33 36.65
C ILE A 942 6.56 -42.91 37.14
N GLY A 943 6.39 -44.20 36.92
CA GLY A 943 5.19 -44.96 37.24
C GLY A 943 5.46 -46.06 38.27
N SER A 944 4.48 -46.93 38.46
CA SER A 944 4.63 -48.17 39.24
C SER A 944 5.26 -49.29 38.41
N GLU A 945 5.90 -50.25 39.10
CA GLU A 945 6.33 -51.52 38.50
C GLU A 945 5.17 -52.30 37.87
#